data_AF-A0A6I8S7R4-F1
#
_entry.id   AF-A0A6I8S7R4-F1
#
_cell.length_a   1.000
_cell.length_b   1.000
_cell.length_c   1.000
_cell.angle_alpha   90.00
_cell.angle_beta   90.00
_cell.angle_gamma   90.00
#
_symmetry.space_group_name_H-M   'P 1'
#
loop_
_entity.id
_entity.type
_entity.pdbx_description
1 polymer ?
#
loop_
_entity_poly.entity_id
_entity_poly.type
_entity_poly.pdbx_seq_one_letter_code
_entity_poly.pdbx_strand_id
1 'polypeptide(L)'
;MSVRKARGPLQNTLRVTDDLKRQFDDLLRETLEKDVLNPVAKKEFYQRCVHLNTLVEKNREALDKLKKADEPAPVGNYEQRKQEEEQRLTKLSHQLQELAKTLQQGNKQKDSHQTEEVSNDEEESGEEVEEEEEEDEEEEEEDDDEEEEEEEDELDLTMKEYITLGDFQAQQKDDLTFKKGQVLHILDKKLDGWWIAQDSKGNKGLVPKTYLQVYKSGDPNLDQSEEESEEDVEETEDDKTVTMQSKQTEDTVSQLSSSRKIKEMSSVDGLVTMGTIPSGFRSSTLAQLLNQGEQYRTYMYLQPDLNPSQLAFKDLLWDREACGIQSLPSRISLILTLWSCKMIPLPGASIQILSRHVRLCLFDGAKVWSNIHTVRASWLPKNSRTWTFSPRVTGILPSILDGDCFVRSGCHSPEIGILFELGVTYIRNSTGERGELSCGWAFLKLFDTNGIPMPARTYELTLYGGTPYERGVEVDPSVARRVNTGVFHQLRTQRKQPRLLVKLRTLNTTQRNMLNMLPQTIIGSSSHLPVLVYYRQILGDVLLKERKSMQNSDLICHPLLATFPRLMEQPDILDALRSGWAEKENSMKRSEKRDKEFMKNAFIHVYHNIAYPLLESTVLQESKGAEDETEAARWKVIAEFLRQNREKHGSQHFLLSPDNLHKPFDISEITYDFLDAAKKSTVLL
;
A
#
# COMPACT_ATOMS: atom_id res chain seq x y z
N MET A 1 29.17 23.55 42.97
CA MET A 1 27.85 23.15 43.52
C MET A 1 26.76 23.81 42.68
N SER A 2 25.82 23.04 42.11
CA SER A 2 24.77 23.63 41.25
C SER A 2 23.58 24.09 42.10
N VAL A 3 23.15 25.33 41.92
CA VAL A 3 22.01 25.91 42.65
C VAL A 3 20.72 25.30 42.08
N ARG A 4 20.10 24.39 42.84
CA ARG A 4 18.76 23.87 42.53
C ARG A 4 17.77 25.02 42.52
N LYS A 5 17.37 25.48 41.32
CA LYS A 5 16.26 26.42 41.14
C LYS A 5 15.03 25.90 41.90
N ALA A 6 14.37 26.77 42.66
CA ALA A 6 13.13 26.42 43.34
C ALA A 6 12.10 25.96 42.29
N ARG A 7 11.53 24.77 42.49
CA ARG A 7 10.57 24.16 41.57
C ARG A 7 9.16 24.67 41.87
N GLY A 8 8.43 25.04 40.83
CA GLY A 8 7.06 25.53 40.93
C GLY A 8 6.09 24.48 41.49
N PRO A 9 4.99 24.89 42.16
CA PRO A 9 4.05 23.97 42.79
C PRO A 9 3.55 22.84 41.90
N LEU A 10 3.14 23.12 40.65
CA LEU A 10 2.67 22.11 39.69
C LEU A 10 3.76 21.08 39.35
N GLN A 11 5.03 21.51 39.29
CA GLN A 11 6.16 20.59 39.06
C GLN A 11 6.46 19.70 40.27
N ASN A 12 6.02 20.10 41.47
CA ASN A 12 6.12 19.28 42.67
C ASN A 12 4.95 18.29 42.76
N THR A 13 3.70 18.68 42.42
CA THR A 13 2.57 17.73 42.36
C THR A 13 2.79 16.66 41.31
N LEU A 14 3.28 17.03 40.12
CA LEU A 14 3.69 16.10 39.05
C LEU A 14 4.63 15.01 39.57
N ARG A 15 5.72 15.40 40.24
CA ARG A 15 6.68 14.42 40.80
C ARG A 15 6.05 13.57 41.89
N VAL A 16 5.19 14.12 42.74
CA VAL A 16 4.49 13.33 43.77
C VAL A 16 3.58 12.27 43.14
N THR A 17 2.93 12.56 42.00
CA THR A 17 2.17 11.56 41.24
C THR A 17 3.07 10.50 40.61
N ASP A 18 4.24 10.88 40.09
CA ASP A 18 5.23 9.92 39.56
C ASP A 18 5.77 9.00 40.68
N ASP A 19 6.10 9.58 41.84
CA ASP A 19 6.54 8.88 43.06
C ASP A 19 5.42 7.96 43.61
N LEU A 20 4.14 8.33 43.47
CA LEU A 20 2.98 7.53 43.88
C LEU A 20 2.65 6.40 42.88
N LYS A 21 2.74 6.66 41.56
CA LYS A 21 2.57 5.61 40.55
C LYS A 21 3.61 4.50 40.73
N ARG A 22 4.90 4.86 40.93
CA ARG A 22 5.96 3.89 41.22
C ARG A 22 5.63 2.99 42.41
N GLN A 23 5.16 3.57 43.52
CA GLN A 23 4.73 2.79 44.70
C GLN A 23 3.50 1.90 44.46
N PHE A 24 2.63 2.26 43.51
CA PHE A 24 1.51 1.41 43.08
C PHE A 24 1.97 0.27 42.17
N ASP A 25 2.84 0.54 41.21
CA ASP A 25 3.42 -0.46 40.30
C ASP A 25 4.27 -1.48 41.10
N ASP A 26 5.01 -1.01 42.11
CA ASP A 26 5.71 -1.85 43.10
C ASP A 26 4.74 -2.70 43.94
N LEU A 27 3.62 -2.12 44.39
CA LEU A 27 2.60 -2.85 45.15
C LEU A 27 1.92 -3.93 44.30
N LEU A 28 1.60 -3.64 43.04
CA LEU A 28 1.08 -4.62 42.07
C LEU A 28 2.05 -5.79 41.91
N ARG A 29 3.34 -5.49 41.67
CA ARG A 29 4.38 -6.51 41.54
C ARG A 29 4.51 -7.36 42.80
N GLU A 30 4.53 -6.76 43.99
CA GLU A 30 4.54 -7.52 45.25
C GLU A 30 3.29 -8.42 45.40
N THR A 31 2.11 -7.99 44.92
CA THR A 31 0.88 -8.82 44.95
C THR A 31 0.84 -9.95 43.90
N LEU A 32 1.69 -9.88 42.87
CA LEU A 32 1.85 -10.92 41.85
C LEU A 32 2.93 -11.95 42.22
N GLU A 33 4.01 -11.50 42.89
CA GLU A 33 5.14 -12.34 43.28
C GLU A 33 4.89 -13.16 44.56
N LYS A 34 4.13 -12.63 45.52
CA LYS A 34 3.88 -13.29 46.81
C LYS A 34 2.56 -14.04 46.80
N ASP A 35 2.57 -15.30 47.23
CA ASP A 35 1.38 -16.15 47.27
C ASP A 35 0.22 -15.50 48.05
N VAL A 36 -0.80 -15.09 47.29
CA VAL A 36 -1.98 -14.34 47.73
C VAL A 36 -2.84 -15.16 48.69
N LEU A 37 -2.60 -16.47 48.86
CA LEU A 37 -3.28 -17.31 49.85
C LEU A 37 -2.99 -16.92 51.30
N ASN A 38 -1.93 -16.17 51.61
CA ASN A 38 -1.62 -15.75 52.98
C ASN A 38 -2.52 -14.59 53.46
N PRO A 39 -3.41 -14.80 54.47
CA PRO A 39 -4.36 -13.77 54.92
C PRO A 39 -3.70 -12.59 55.65
N VAL A 40 -2.48 -12.75 56.16
CA VAL A 40 -1.71 -11.65 56.76
C VAL A 40 -1.19 -10.72 55.66
N ALA A 41 -0.63 -11.29 54.58
CA ALA A 41 -0.15 -10.54 53.43
C ALA A 41 -1.30 -9.80 52.71
N LYS A 42 -2.45 -10.44 52.48
CA LYS A 42 -3.65 -9.76 51.94
C LYS A 42 -4.01 -8.51 52.74
N LYS A 43 -3.97 -8.59 54.07
CA LYS A 43 -4.32 -7.48 54.97
C LYS A 43 -3.29 -6.35 54.91
N GLU A 44 -2.00 -6.67 54.84
CA GLU A 44 -0.92 -5.70 54.66
C GLU A 44 -1.04 -4.98 53.31
N PHE A 45 -1.22 -5.72 52.21
CA PHE A 45 -1.40 -5.15 50.88
C PHE A 45 -2.63 -4.25 50.80
N TYR A 46 -3.76 -4.69 51.37
CA TYR A 46 -4.96 -3.85 51.46
C TYR A 46 -4.70 -2.55 52.24
N GLN A 47 -3.96 -2.61 53.36
CA GLN A 47 -3.58 -1.41 54.13
C GLN A 47 -2.65 -0.48 53.34
N ARG A 48 -1.66 -1.01 52.61
CA ARG A 48 -0.78 -0.24 51.73
C ARG A 48 -1.55 0.41 50.57
N CYS A 49 -2.51 -0.31 49.99
CA CYS A 49 -3.39 0.18 48.92
C CYS A 49 -4.28 1.35 49.39
N VAL A 50 -4.95 1.22 50.54
CA VAL A 50 -5.74 2.31 51.16
C VAL A 50 -4.86 3.51 51.54
N HIS A 51 -3.62 3.27 51.99
CA HIS A 51 -2.68 4.34 52.31
C HIS A 51 -2.26 5.13 51.06
N LEU A 52 -1.87 4.44 49.97
CA LEU A 52 -1.54 5.10 48.69
C LEU A 52 -2.73 5.89 48.15
N ASN A 53 -3.95 5.34 48.19
CA ASN A 53 -5.14 6.08 47.75
C ASN A 53 -5.35 7.36 48.57
N THR A 54 -5.10 7.29 49.89
CA THR A 54 -5.16 8.47 50.78
C THR A 54 -4.09 9.54 50.44
N LEU A 55 -2.97 9.15 49.83
CA LEU A 55 -1.95 10.10 49.35
C LEU A 55 -2.29 10.66 47.96
N VAL A 56 -2.85 9.84 47.07
CA VAL A 56 -3.36 10.27 45.75
C VAL A 56 -4.45 11.34 45.92
N GLU A 57 -5.44 11.10 46.77
CA GLU A 57 -6.50 12.08 47.05
C GLU A 57 -5.95 13.38 47.66
N LYS A 58 -4.92 13.31 48.52
CA LYS A 58 -4.24 14.49 49.05
C LYS A 58 -3.46 15.28 47.99
N ASN A 59 -2.85 14.60 47.01
CA ASN A 59 -2.17 15.27 45.90
C ASN A 59 -3.18 15.91 44.94
N ARG A 60 -4.35 15.27 44.73
CA ARG A 60 -5.48 15.81 43.97
C ARG A 60 -6.05 17.06 44.64
N GLU A 61 -6.34 16.99 45.95
CA GLU A 61 -6.72 18.14 46.76
C GLU A 61 -5.69 19.28 46.73
N ALA A 62 -4.39 18.97 46.63
CA ALA A 62 -3.33 19.98 46.51
C ALA A 62 -3.35 20.63 45.12
N LEU A 63 -3.41 19.82 44.07
CA LEU A 63 -3.51 20.25 42.67
C LEU A 63 -4.72 21.17 42.45
N ASP A 64 -5.90 20.80 42.96
CA ASP A 64 -7.14 21.59 42.89
C ASP A 64 -6.94 23.01 43.41
N LYS A 65 -6.25 23.14 44.55
CA LYS A 65 -5.99 24.42 45.24
C LYS A 65 -4.97 25.30 44.50
N LEU A 66 -4.11 24.73 43.65
CA LEU A 66 -3.14 25.49 42.85
C LEU A 66 -3.80 26.38 41.80
N LYS A 67 -3.30 27.62 41.71
CA LYS A 67 -3.65 28.62 40.70
C LYS A 67 -2.40 29.04 39.93
N LYS A 68 -2.62 29.53 38.71
CA LYS A 68 -1.58 30.06 37.80
C LYS A 68 -0.72 31.18 38.40
N ALA A 69 -1.20 31.84 39.46
CA ALA A 69 -0.49 32.89 40.19
C ALA A 69 0.47 32.37 41.28
N ASP A 70 0.38 31.08 41.64
CA ASP A 70 1.22 30.46 42.67
C ASP A 70 2.56 29.95 42.08
N GLU A 71 2.71 29.99 40.75
CA GLU A 71 3.91 29.58 40.03
C GLU A 71 4.99 30.70 40.03
N PRO A 72 6.25 30.40 40.40
CA PRO A 72 7.33 31.39 40.45
C PRO A 72 7.84 31.84 39.07
N ALA A 73 7.36 31.23 37.98
CA ALA A 73 7.64 31.60 36.60
C ALA A 73 6.44 31.26 35.71
N PRO A 74 6.19 31.99 34.59
CA PRO A 74 5.07 31.69 33.69
C PRO A 74 5.17 30.30 33.05
N VAL A 75 4.33 29.35 33.49
CA VAL A 75 4.25 28.00 32.92
C VAL A 75 3.40 28.01 31.65
N GLY A 76 3.99 27.64 30.52
CA GLY A 76 3.28 27.42 29.27
C GLY A 76 2.24 26.29 29.40
N ASN A 77 1.04 26.51 28.85
CA ASN A 77 -0.10 25.58 28.88
C ASN A 77 -0.47 25.10 30.30
N TYR A 78 -0.37 25.97 31.32
CA TYR A 78 -0.67 25.65 32.73
C TYR A 78 -2.04 24.97 32.94
N GLU A 79 -3.13 25.54 32.37
CA GLU A 79 -4.47 24.94 32.49
C GLU A 79 -4.53 23.50 31.92
N GLN A 80 -3.95 23.27 30.74
CA GLN A 80 -3.89 21.95 30.11
C GLN A 80 -3.11 20.95 30.98
N ARG A 81 -1.92 21.35 31.46
CA ARG A 81 -1.08 20.49 32.30
C ARG A 81 -1.72 20.15 33.65
N LYS A 82 -2.50 21.06 34.23
CA LYS A 82 -3.29 20.78 35.44
C LYS A 82 -4.40 19.76 35.14
N GLN A 83 -5.09 19.87 34.01
CA GLN A 83 -6.14 18.93 33.60
C GLN A 83 -5.60 17.54 33.26
N GLU A 84 -4.46 17.45 32.55
CA GLU A 84 -3.75 16.20 32.27
C GLU A 84 -3.34 15.49 33.57
N GLU A 85 -2.87 16.23 34.56
CA GLU A 85 -2.47 15.69 35.86
C GLU A 85 -3.67 15.27 36.74
N GLU A 86 -4.78 16.00 36.68
CA GLU A 86 -6.05 15.64 37.33
C GLU A 86 -6.57 14.30 36.79
N GLN A 87 -6.46 14.06 35.48
CA GLN A 87 -6.79 12.79 34.84
C GLN A 87 -5.85 11.66 35.30
N ARG A 88 -4.53 11.89 35.38
CA ARG A 88 -3.55 10.90 35.88
C ARG A 88 -3.85 10.46 37.31
N LEU A 89 -4.11 11.42 38.20
CA LEU A 89 -4.49 11.13 39.60
C LEU A 89 -5.84 10.41 39.70
N THR A 90 -6.79 10.73 38.82
CA THR A 90 -8.10 10.06 38.78
C THR A 90 -7.98 8.60 38.33
N LYS A 91 -7.19 8.30 37.28
CA LYS A 91 -6.92 6.90 36.88
C LYS A 91 -6.24 6.11 37.99
N LEU A 92 -5.23 6.69 38.64
CA LEU A 92 -4.49 6.04 39.73
C LEU A 92 -5.40 5.76 40.96
N SER A 93 -6.32 6.68 41.29
CA SER A 93 -7.34 6.47 42.33
C SER A 93 -8.30 5.32 41.98
N HIS A 94 -8.73 5.20 40.71
CA HIS A 94 -9.56 4.06 40.27
C HIS A 94 -8.83 2.72 40.44
N GLN A 95 -7.61 2.62 39.90
CA GLN A 95 -6.82 1.38 39.93
C GLN A 95 -6.48 0.94 41.37
N LEU A 96 -6.25 1.89 42.29
CA LEU A 96 -6.08 1.60 43.72
C LEU A 96 -7.40 1.13 44.38
N GLN A 97 -8.54 1.74 44.06
CA GLN A 97 -9.84 1.30 44.59
C GLN A 97 -10.22 -0.09 44.08
N GLU A 98 -9.86 -0.42 42.85
CA GLU A 98 -10.08 -1.73 42.22
C GLU A 98 -9.22 -2.83 42.84
N LEU A 99 -7.91 -2.62 42.95
CA LEU A 99 -7.02 -3.53 43.67
C LEU A 99 -7.50 -3.77 45.12
N ALA A 100 -7.98 -2.72 45.79
CA ALA A 100 -8.56 -2.83 47.13
C ALA A 100 -9.86 -3.67 47.17
N LYS A 101 -10.74 -3.58 46.16
CA LYS A 101 -11.93 -4.45 46.04
C LYS A 101 -11.50 -5.92 45.86
N THR A 102 -10.59 -6.20 44.93
CA THR A 102 -10.10 -7.56 44.64
C THR A 102 -9.48 -8.22 45.88
N LEU A 103 -8.68 -7.46 46.65
CA LEU A 103 -8.10 -7.93 47.92
C LEU A 103 -9.15 -8.20 49.01
N GLN A 104 -10.32 -7.54 49.00
CA GLN A 104 -11.45 -7.82 49.90
C GLN A 104 -12.32 -9.01 49.45
N GLN A 105 -12.58 -9.15 48.14
CA GLN A 105 -13.60 -10.08 47.61
C GLN A 105 -13.21 -11.55 47.76
N GLY A 106 -11.92 -11.87 47.83
CA GLY A 106 -11.38 -13.22 48.05
C GLY A 106 -11.63 -13.82 49.45
N ASN A 107 -12.82 -13.60 50.01
CA ASN A 107 -13.29 -14.08 51.31
C ASN A 107 -14.78 -14.51 51.30
N LYS A 108 -15.43 -14.61 50.13
CA LYS A 108 -16.81 -15.08 49.97
C LYS A 108 -17.03 -15.90 48.68
N GLN A 109 -16.94 -17.23 48.74
CA GLN A 109 -17.80 -18.09 47.92
C GLN A 109 -17.94 -19.52 48.46
N LYS A 110 -19.08 -19.76 49.13
CA LYS A 110 -19.86 -21.00 49.12
C LYS A 110 -21.31 -20.62 49.43
N ASP A 111 -22.07 -20.25 48.41
CA ASP A 111 -23.22 -21.05 47.93
C ASP A 111 -24.06 -20.32 46.88
N SER A 112 -24.71 -21.12 46.02
CA SER A 112 -25.84 -20.79 45.11
C SER A 112 -25.64 -19.76 43.98
N HIS A 113 -26.28 -20.04 42.84
CA HIS A 113 -26.35 -19.15 41.67
C HIS A 113 -27.45 -18.10 41.81
N GLN A 114 -27.33 -16.95 41.12
CA GLN A 114 -28.16 -16.70 39.92
C GLN A 114 -27.66 -15.53 39.06
N THR A 115 -27.85 -15.72 37.74
CA THR A 115 -27.93 -14.78 36.60
C THR A 115 -27.48 -13.32 36.66
N GLU A 116 -26.71 -12.98 35.62
CA GLU A 116 -26.87 -11.83 34.68
C GLU A 116 -25.88 -10.64 34.70
N GLU A 117 -25.56 -10.27 33.45
CA GLU A 117 -24.88 -9.09 32.89
C GLU A 117 -23.52 -8.63 33.47
N VAL A 118 -22.46 -8.91 32.69
CA VAL A 118 -21.17 -8.21 32.74
C VAL A 118 -20.97 -7.50 31.40
N SER A 119 -20.90 -6.17 31.44
CA SER A 119 -20.38 -5.34 30.35
C SER A 119 -19.06 -4.72 30.82
N ASN A 120 -17.93 -5.14 30.27
CA ASN A 120 -16.62 -4.56 30.59
C ASN A 120 -15.80 -4.40 29.29
N ASP A 121 -15.82 -3.20 28.72
CA ASP A 121 -14.85 -2.77 27.72
C ASP A 121 -13.57 -2.32 28.44
N GLU A 122 -12.43 -2.95 28.14
CA GLU A 122 -11.12 -2.42 28.54
C GLU A 122 -10.13 -2.49 27.36
N GLU A 123 -9.75 -1.31 26.86
CA GLU A 123 -8.47 -1.12 26.18
C GLU A 123 -7.44 -0.65 27.21
N GLU A 124 -6.27 -1.28 27.28
CA GLU A 124 -5.08 -0.64 27.84
C GLU A 124 -3.90 -0.72 26.86
N SER A 125 -3.17 0.38 26.74
CA SER A 125 -1.98 0.52 25.92
C SER A 125 -0.76 0.79 26.79
N GLY A 126 0.34 0.12 26.46
CA GLY A 126 1.64 0.30 27.10
C GLY A 126 2.75 0.02 26.09
N GLU A 127 3.38 1.07 25.58
CA GLU A 127 4.68 1.01 24.91
C GLU A 127 5.74 1.45 25.95
N GLU A 128 6.74 0.61 26.21
CA GLU A 128 7.98 1.01 26.89
C GLU A 128 9.12 1.11 25.86
N VAL A 129 10.15 1.89 26.19
CA VAL A 129 11.27 2.21 25.30
C VAL A 129 12.57 1.77 25.97
N GLU A 130 13.38 1.01 25.24
CA GLU A 130 14.76 0.69 25.60
C GLU A 130 15.71 1.30 24.55
N GLU A 131 16.85 1.83 25.02
CA GLU A 131 17.93 2.41 24.22
C GLU A 131 19.17 1.54 24.44
N GLU A 132 19.84 1.10 23.36
CA GLU A 132 21.13 0.41 23.42
C GLU A 132 22.09 1.03 22.38
N GLU A 133 23.34 1.25 22.80
CA GLU A 133 24.47 1.71 21.98
C GLU A 133 25.51 0.57 21.94
N GLU A 134 25.99 0.19 20.75
CA GLU A 134 27.25 -0.58 20.59
C GLU A 134 28.01 -0.03 19.36
N GLU A 135 29.33 -0.13 19.40
CA GLU A 135 30.29 0.31 18.36
C GLU A 135 30.92 -0.93 17.65
N ASP A 136 32.09 -0.75 17.04
CA ASP A 136 32.97 -1.78 16.42
C ASP A 136 32.46 -2.47 15.13
N GLU A 137 33.29 -2.87 14.16
CA GLU A 137 34.64 -2.45 13.71
C GLU A 137 34.72 -2.76 12.18
N GLU A 138 35.63 -2.14 11.42
CA GLU A 138 35.77 -2.35 9.95
C GLU A 138 37.04 -3.16 9.61
N GLU A 139 36.92 -4.19 8.76
CA GLU A 139 38.04 -4.86 8.07
C GLU A 139 37.72 -5.06 6.57
N GLU A 140 38.73 -4.88 5.71
CA GLU A 140 38.71 -5.01 4.23
C GLU A 140 39.55 -6.22 3.80
N GLU A 141 39.28 -6.84 2.63
CA GLU A 141 40.25 -7.66 1.85
C GLU A 141 39.84 -7.73 0.35
N GLU A 142 40.82 -7.94 -0.55
CA GLU A 142 40.75 -7.88 -2.04
C GLU A 142 41.36 -9.17 -2.68
N ASP A 143 41.16 -9.63 -3.93
CA ASP A 143 40.31 -9.28 -5.10
C ASP A 143 40.12 -10.56 -6.01
N ASP A 144 40.11 -10.40 -7.35
CA ASP A 144 40.47 -11.37 -8.44
C ASP A 144 39.40 -12.35 -9.05
N ASP A 145 38.73 -11.88 -10.13
CA ASP A 145 38.92 -12.25 -11.56
C ASP A 145 38.59 -13.63 -12.25
N GLU A 146 38.59 -13.56 -13.60
CA GLU A 146 38.63 -14.59 -14.70
C GLU A 146 37.33 -15.29 -15.25
N GLU A 147 36.65 -14.59 -16.17
CA GLU A 147 36.31 -14.87 -17.62
C GLU A 147 35.87 -16.26 -18.23
N GLU A 148 35.49 -16.20 -19.53
CA GLU A 148 35.21 -17.24 -20.58
C GLU A 148 33.92 -18.12 -20.52
N GLU A 149 33.37 -18.69 -21.62
CA GLU A 149 32.95 -18.15 -22.95
C GLU A 149 31.96 -19.17 -23.68
N GLU A 150 31.54 -18.90 -24.94
CA GLU A 150 30.87 -19.81 -25.93
C GLU A 150 29.47 -20.45 -25.64
N GLU A 151 28.81 -21.18 -26.58
CA GLU A 151 28.11 -20.74 -27.83
C GLU A 151 27.07 -21.80 -28.35
N GLU A 152 26.07 -21.39 -29.17
CA GLU A 152 25.00 -22.15 -29.90
C GLU A 152 24.25 -23.32 -29.14
N ASP A 153 23.30 -24.15 -29.64
CA ASP A 153 22.29 -24.12 -30.74
C ASP A 153 20.93 -24.63 -30.13
N GLU A 154 19.87 -25.23 -30.71
CA GLU A 154 19.49 -25.75 -32.05
C GLU A 154 17.97 -25.53 -32.31
N LEU A 155 17.41 -26.11 -33.38
CA LEU A 155 16.11 -25.77 -33.96
C LEU A 155 14.94 -26.68 -33.51
N ASP A 156 13.71 -26.21 -33.75
CA ASP A 156 12.63 -27.06 -34.26
C ASP A 156 11.88 -26.36 -35.41
N LEU A 157 11.62 -27.11 -36.49
CA LEU A 157 11.22 -26.59 -37.79
C LEU A 157 9.79 -27.03 -38.15
N THR A 158 8.82 -26.14 -37.92
CA THR A 158 7.48 -26.25 -38.53
C THR A 158 7.17 -25.06 -39.44
N MET A 159 7.07 -25.31 -40.74
CA MET A 159 6.58 -24.34 -41.72
C MET A 159 5.16 -23.91 -41.34
N LYS A 160 4.91 -22.60 -41.38
CA LYS A 160 3.59 -22.00 -41.13
C LYS A 160 3.28 -21.06 -42.29
N GLU A 161 2.00 -21.00 -42.64
CA GLU A 161 1.47 -20.10 -43.66
C GLU A 161 1.27 -18.71 -43.06
N TYR A 162 1.61 -17.66 -43.82
CA TYR A 162 1.45 -16.27 -43.40
C TYR A 162 0.75 -15.47 -44.50
N ILE A 163 -0.18 -14.61 -44.11
CA ILE A 163 -0.82 -13.62 -44.98
C ILE A 163 -0.09 -12.28 -44.89
N THR A 164 0.03 -11.59 -46.03
CA THR A 164 0.75 -10.33 -46.16
C THR A 164 -0.13 -9.12 -45.79
N LEU A 165 0.43 -8.19 -45.00
CA LEU A 165 -0.29 -7.04 -44.44
C LEU A 165 -0.26 -5.78 -45.32
N GLY A 166 0.66 -5.73 -46.29
CA GLY A 166 0.87 -4.62 -47.22
C GLY A 166 1.49 -5.09 -48.54
N ASP A 167 1.53 -4.20 -49.53
CA ASP A 167 2.30 -4.41 -50.76
C ASP A 167 3.80 -4.18 -50.46
N PHE A 168 4.66 -5.07 -50.95
CA PHE A 168 6.11 -4.97 -50.84
C PHE A 168 6.75 -5.24 -52.20
N GLN A 169 7.52 -4.27 -52.68
CA GLN A 169 8.25 -4.36 -53.94
C GLN A 169 9.73 -4.64 -53.66
N ALA A 170 10.25 -5.69 -54.29
CA ALA A 170 11.66 -6.09 -54.21
C ALA A 170 12.59 -4.91 -54.53
N GLN A 171 13.55 -4.66 -53.64
CA GLN A 171 14.56 -3.62 -53.79
C GLN A 171 15.93 -4.22 -54.14
N GLN A 172 16.18 -5.44 -53.67
CA GLN A 172 17.33 -6.26 -54.01
C GLN A 172 16.91 -7.45 -54.88
N LYS A 173 17.89 -8.09 -55.54
CA LYS A 173 17.65 -9.18 -56.50
C LYS A 173 17.05 -10.43 -55.86
N ASP A 174 17.33 -10.64 -54.58
CA ASP A 174 16.97 -11.84 -53.82
C ASP A 174 15.70 -11.63 -52.95
N ASP A 175 15.08 -10.45 -53.03
CA ASP A 175 13.79 -10.12 -52.40
C ASP A 175 12.60 -10.72 -53.17
N LEU A 176 11.56 -11.15 -52.47
CA LEU A 176 10.28 -11.58 -53.08
C LEU A 176 9.27 -10.43 -53.09
N THR A 177 8.83 -10.00 -54.29
CA THR A 177 7.74 -9.02 -54.45
C THR A 177 6.39 -9.66 -54.16
N PHE A 178 5.58 -9.05 -53.30
CA PHE A 178 4.22 -9.50 -52.97
C PHE A 178 3.24 -8.33 -52.80
N LYS A 179 1.95 -8.64 -52.85
CA LYS A 179 0.85 -7.71 -52.55
C LYS A 179 0.17 -8.07 -51.24
N LYS A 180 -0.54 -7.11 -50.64
CA LYS A 180 -1.41 -7.30 -49.46
C LYS A 180 -2.44 -8.41 -49.70
N GLY A 181 -2.70 -9.23 -48.68
CA GLY A 181 -3.67 -10.33 -48.73
C GLY A 181 -3.20 -11.60 -49.44
N GLN A 182 -1.93 -11.68 -49.84
CA GLN A 182 -1.34 -12.89 -50.41
C GLN A 182 -0.85 -13.83 -49.31
N VAL A 183 -1.02 -15.14 -49.50
CA VAL A 183 -0.48 -16.16 -48.60
C VAL A 183 0.89 -16.61 -49.10
N LEU A 184 1.86 -16.65 -48.18
CA LEU A 184 3.24 -17.07 -48.42
C LEU A 184 3.61 -18.22 -47.45
N HIS A 185 4.41 -19.17 -47.92
CA HIS A 185 4.98 -20.24 -47.10
C HIS A 185 6.38 -19.83 -46.63
N ILE A 186 6.62 -19.82 -45.31
CA ILE A 186 7.94 -19.45 -44.77
C ILE A 186 8.81 -20.70 -44.64
N LEU A 187 9.95 -20.67 -45.32
CA LEU A 187 10.93 -21.75 -45.44
C LEU A 187 12.05 -21.64 -44.41
N ASP A 188 12.46 -20.41 -44.08
CA ASP A 188 13.56 -20.08 -43.16
C ASP A 188 13.26 -18.77 -42.42
N LYS A 189 13.73 -18.65 -41.17
CA LYS A 189 13.39 -17.59 -40.22
C LYS A 189 14.64 -17.04 -39.52
N LYS A 190 15.36 -16.18 -40.23
CA LYS A 190 16.52 -15.46 -39.69
C LYS A 190 16.13 -14.48 -38.57
N LEU A 191 17.11 -14.25 -37.67
CA LEU A 191 17.00 -13.33 -36.53
C LEU A 191 17.04 -11.85 -36.95
N ASP A 192 17.62 -11.55 -38.12
CA ASP A 192 17.68 -10.21 -38.74
C ASP A 192 16.30 -9.63 -39.18
N GLY A 193 15.24 -10.44 -39.09
CA GLY A 193 13.88 -10.07 -39.49
C GLY A 193 13.56 -10.28 -40.98
N TRP A 194 14.48 -10.82 -41.77
CA TRP A 194 14.28 -11.15 -43.19
C TRP A 194 14.13 -12.66 -43.38
N TRP A 195 12.91 -13.09 -43.65
CA TRP A 195 12.56 -14.51 -43.75
C TRP A 195 12.55 -14.97 -45.20
N ILE A 196 12.96 -16.22 -45.47
CA ILE A 196 12.86 -16.77 -46.83
C ILE A 196 11.44 -17.30 -47.02
N ALA A 197 10.71 -16.68 -47.92
CA ALA A 197 9.35 -17.06 -48.27
C ALA A 197 9.28 -17.70 -49.66
N GLN A 198 8.20 -18.44 -49.91
CA GLN A 198 7.78 -18.90 -51.23
C GLN A 198 6.36 -18.42 -51.54
N ASP A 199 6.15 -17.85 -52.73
CA ASP A 199 4.82 -17.48 -53.21
C ASP A 199 4.03 -18.68 -53.77
N SER A 200 2.74 -18.49 -54.01
CA SER A 200 1.84 -19.50 -54.61
C SER A 200 2.15 -19.84 -56.07
N LYS A 201 3.17 -19.22 -56.67
CA LYS A 201 3.70 -19.54 -58.02
C LYS A 201 5.04 -20.29 -57.94
N GLY A 202 5.56 -20.51 -56.73
CA GLY A 202 6.82 -21.21 -56.47
C GLY A 202 8.07 -20.32 -56.43
N ASN A 203 7.95 -19.00 -56.61
CA ASN A 203 9.08 -18.07 -56.52
C ASN A 203 9.56 -17.96 -55.07
N LYS A 204 10.87 -17.96 -54.85
CA LYS A 204 11.48 -17.83 -53.51
C LYS A 204 12.27 -16.54 -53.40
N GLY A 205 12.27 -15.93 -52.22
CA GLY A 205 13.08 -14.75 -51.91
C GLY A 205 12.88 -14.28 -50.46
N LEU A 206 13.65 -13.26 -50.08
CA LEU A 206 13.58 -12.63 -48.77
C LEU A 206 12.34 -11.74 -48.66
N VAL A 207 11.69 -11.77 -47.49
CA VAL A 207 10.56 -10.91 -47.13
C VAL A 207 10.73 -10.37 -45.70
N PRO A 208 10.36 -9.11 -45.44
CA PRO A 208 10.42 -8.54 -44.10
C PRO A 208 9.30 -9.12 -43.21
N LYS A 209 9.67 -9.70 -42.06
CA LYS A 209 8.78 -10.26 -41.02
C LYS A 209 7.63 -9.31 -40.64
N THR A 210 7.88 -8.00 -40.64
CA THR A 210 6.90 -6.95 -40.29
C THR A 210 5.69 -6.87 -41.23
N TYR A 211 5.77 -7.48 -42.42
CA TYR A 211 4.67 -7.52 -43.39
C TYR A 211 3.86 -8.83 -43.30
N LEU A 212 4.13 -9.72 -42.33
CA LEU A 212 3.56 -11.07 -42.27
C LEU A 212 2.74 -11.31 -40.98
N GLN A 213 1.52 -11.83 -41.13
CA GLN A 213 0.70 -12.34 -40.03
C GLN A 213 0.40 -13.84 -40.22
N VAL A 214 0.45 -14.64 -39.15
CA VAL A 214 0.15 -16.08 -39.22
C VAL A 214 -1.26 -16.28 -39.76
N TYR A 215 -1.41 -17.04 -40.85
CA TYR A 215 -2.71 -17.37 -41.41
C TYR A 215 -3.39 -18.42 -40.52
N LYS A 216 -4.58 -18.08 -39.99
CA LYS A 216 -5.42 -18.97 -39.19
C LYS A 216 -6.75 -19.16 -39.90
N SER A 217 -6.92 -20.32 -40.52
CA SER A 217 -8.15 -20.69 -41.25
C SER A 217 -9.33 -20.92 -40.29
N GLY A 218 -10.13 -19.89 -40.00
CA GLY A 218 -11.35 -20.07 -39.20
C GLY A 218 -11.95 -18.84 -38.52
N ASP A 219 -12.27 -17.77 -39.26
CA ASP A 219 -13.17 -16.71 -38.78
C ASP A 219 -14.09 -16.20 -39.93
N PRO A 220 -15.42 -16.43 -39.88
CA PRO A 220 -16.32 -16.18 -41.01
C PRO A 220 -17.15 -14.89 -40.83
N ASN A 221 -16.58 -13.71 -41.09
CA ASN A 221 -17.31 -12.43 -41.10
C ASN A 221 -16.73 -11.37 -42.05
N LEU A 222 -16.74 -11.66 -43.36
CA LEU A 222 -16.59 -10.66 -44.44
C LEU A 222 -17.41 -11.08 -45.67
N ASP A 223 -18.60 -10.49 -45.86
CA ASP A 223 -19.11 -9.94 -47.13
C ASP A 223 -20.59 -9.54 -47.05
N GLN A 224 -21.01 -8.64 -47.97
CA GLN A 224 -22.38 -8.15 -48.25
C GLN A 224 -23.04 -7.24 -47.17
N SER A 225 -23.76 -6.16 -47.51
CA SER A 225 -23.97 -5.44 -48.79
C SER A 225 -24.70 -4.10 -48.53
N GLU A 226 -24.66 -3.17 -49.51
CA GLU A 226 -25.74 -2.27 -50.04
C GLU A 226 -26.89 -1.75 -49.13
N GLU A 227 -27.52 -0.56 -49.28
CA GLU A 227 -27.39 0.63 -50.16
C GLU A 227 -28.28 1.78 -49.56
N GLU A 228 -28.45 2.91 -50.27
CA GLU A 228 -29.40 4.03 -50.00
C GLU A 228 -29.13 4.91 -48.73
N SER A 229 -29.40 6.24 -48.69
CA SER A 229 -29.98 7.20 -49.68
C SER A 229 -29.38 8.62 -49.53
N GLU A 230 -29.73 9.50 -50.48
CA GLU A 230 -29.45 10.96 -50.56
C GLU A 230 -30.25 11.75 -49.48
N GLU A 231 -30.17 13.06 -49.23
CA GLU A 231 -29.61 14.27 -49.87
C GLU A 231 -28.84 15.11 -48.79
N ASP A 232 -28.25 16.31 -48.95
CA ASP A 232 -28.32 17.37 -49.97
C ASP A 232 -27.01 18.23 -49.95
N VAL A 233 -26.87 19.21 -50.86
CA VAL A 233 -25.62 19.88 -51.26
C VAL A 233 -25.49 21.33 -50.77
N GLU A 234 -24.27 21.77 -50.38
CA GLU A 234 -23.75 23.09 -50.79
C GLU A 234 -22.21 23.12 -50.81
N GLU A 235 -21.63 23.57 -51.93
CA GLU A 235 -20.18 23.65 -52.18
C GLU A 235 -19.65 25.07 -51.95
N THR A 236 -18.40 25.20 -51.49
CA THR A 236 -17.50 26.28 -51.97
C THR A 236 -16.07 25.75 -52.12
N GLU A 237 -15.53 25.80 -53.34
CA GLU A 237 -14.10 25.59 -53.62
C GLU A 237 -13.31 26.89 -53.44
N ASP A 238 -12.03 26.81 -53.02
CA ASP A 238 -10.97 27.72 -53.52
C ASP A 238 -9.54 27.19 -53.25
N ASP A 239 -9.07 26.37 -54.20
CA ASP A 239 -7.73 26.35 -54.84
C ASP A 239 -6.36 26.49 -54.08
N LYS A 240 -5.42 25.64 -54.51
CA LYS A 240 -3.93 25.79 -54.62
C LYS A 240 -2.95 25.83 -53.41
N THR A 241 -2.37 24.64 -53.17
CA THR A 241 -0.92 24.28 -53.26
C THR A 241 0.11 24.55 -52.14
N VAL A 242 0.75 23.42 -51.71
CA VAL A 242 2.21 23.20 -51.44
C VAL A 242 2.82 23.98 -50.26
N THR A 243 3.30 23.33 -49.19
CA THR A 243 4.54 22.52 -49.17
C THR A 243 4.54 21.45 -48.06
N MET A 244 5.17 20.29 -48.29
CA MET A 244 5.34 19.21 -47.30
C MET A 244 6.67 19.30 -46.52
N GLN A 245 6.68 18.93 -45.23
CA GLN A 245 7.87 18.36 -44.58
C GLN A 245 7.58 17.45 -43.36
N SER A 246 7.36 16.16 -43.66
CA SER A 246 7.79 14.95 -42.92
C SER A 246 7.96 14.94 -41.37
N LYS A 247 7.06 14.21 -40.70
CA LYS A 247 7.30 13.12 -39.69
C LYS A 247 5.92 12.53 -39.36
N GLN A 248 5.56 11.24 -39.50
CA GLN A 248 6.22 9.95 -39.26
C GLN A 248 6.68 9.73 -37.80
N THR A 249 6.32 8.65 -37.10
CA THR A 249 5.30 7.57 -37.34
C THR A 249 5.13 6.77 -36.05
N GLU A 250 3.92 6.62 -35.49
CA GLU A 250 3.66 5.63 -34.41
C GLU A 250 2.14 5.43 -34.15
N ASP A 251 1.41 4.72 -35.02
CA ASP A 251 -0.07 4.62 -34.89
C ASP A 251 -0.70 3.34 -35.50
N THR A 252 -0.59 2.20 -34.79
CA THR A 252 -1.37 0.97 -35.09
C THR A 252 -1.87 0.20 -33.86
N VAL A 253 -1.30 0.41 -32.66
CA VAL A 253 -1.77 -0.19 -31.40
C VAL A 253 -2.86 0.66 -30.71
N SER A 254 -3.10 1.87 -31.23
CA SER A 254 -3.99 2.88 -30.64
C SER A 254 -5.48 2.55 -30.79
N GLN A 255 -5.94 2.04 -31.93
CA GLN A 255 -7.36 2.11 -32.31
C GLN A 255 -8.34 1.42 -31.34
N LEU A 256 -7.99 0.25 -30.78
CA LEU A 256 -8.86 -0.45 -29.82
C LEU A 256 -8.78 0.09 -28.39
N SER A 257 -7.68 0.78 -28.02
CA SER A 257 -7.48 1.33 -26.68
C SER A 257 -7.91 2.81 -26.56
N SER A 258 -7.82 3.57 -27.65
CA SER A 258 -8.27 4.96 -27.75
C SER A 258 -9.76 5.14 -27.49
N SER A 259 -10.62 4.19 -27.90
CA SER A 259 -12.08 4.28 -27.73
C SER A 259 -12.55 4.43 -26.28
N ARG A 260 -11.78 3.97 -25.29
CA ARG A 260 -12.04 4.25 -23.86
C ARG A 260 -11.34 5.53 -23.39
N LYS A 261 -10.07 5.75 -23.75
CA LYS A 261 -9.31 6.96 -23.38
C LYS A 261 -10.00 8.25 -23.85
N ILE A 262 -10.45 8.29 -25.10
CA ILE A 262 -11.18 9.42 -25.70
C ILE A 262 -12.48 9.70 -24.92
N LYS A 263 -13.21 8.66 -24.48
CA LYS A 263 -14.48 8.82 -23.79
C LYS A 263 -14.32 9.40 -22.38
N GLU A 264 -13.32 8.97 -21.61
CA GLU A 264 -13.02 9.54 -20.29
C GLU A 264 -12.41 10.94 -20.37
N MET A 265 -11.49 11.19 -21.33
CA MET A 265 -10.92 12.54 -21.50
C MET A 265 -11.99 13.54 -21.94
N SER A 266 -12.84 13.16 -22.90
CA SER A 266 -13.96 14.00 -23.36
C SER A 266 -14.97 14.33 -22.25
N SER A 267 -15.27 13.40 -21.34
CA SER A 267 -16.20 13.69 -20.24
C SER A 267 -15.59 14.64 -19.20
N VAL A 268 -14.30 14.52 -18.88
CA VAL A 268 -13.61 15.42 -17.95
C VAL A 268 -13.35 16.81 -18.56
N ASP A 269 -12.93 16.90 -19.82
CA ASP A 269 -12.74 18.19 -20.51
C ASP A 269 -14.07 18.94 -20.69
N GLY A 270 -15.18 18.20 -20.86
CA GLY A 270 -16.53 18.75 -20.78
C GLY A 270 -16.84 19.37 -19.41
N LEU A 271 -16.42 18.75 -18.30
CA LEU A 271 -16.58 19.30 -16.95
C LEU A 271 -15.69 20.53 -16.70
N VAL A 272 -14.48 20.59 -17.28
CA VAL A 272 -13.63 21.78 -17.26
C VAL A 272 -14.30 22.93 -18.03
N THR A 273 -14.78 22.64 -19.25
CA THR A 273 -15.42 23.63 -20.14
C THR A 273 -16.73 24.17 -19.56
N MET A 274 -17.51 23.33 -18.87
CA MET A 274 -18.70 23.75 -18.11
C MET A 274 -18.38 24.49 -16.80
N GLY A 275 -17.11 24.77 -16.50
CA GLY A 275 -16.68 25.44 -15.25
C GLY A 275 -17.00 24.64 -13.99
N THR A 276 -17.28 23.35 -14.12
CA THR A 276 -17.69 22.47 -13.01
C THR A 276 -16.49 21.99 -12.19
N ILE A 277 -15.29 21.95 -12.76
CA ILE A 277 -14.04 21.62 -12.05
C ILE A 277 -12.94 22.65 -12.33
N PRO A 278 -11.97 22.85 -11.43
CA PRO A 278 -10.82 23.72 -11.68
C PRO A 278 -10.04 23.30 -12.93
N SER A 279 -9.55 24.26 -13.72
CA SER A 279 -8.90 24.00 -15.01
C SER A 279 -7.59 23.22 -14.94
N GLY A 280 -7.00 23.12 -13.75
CA GLY A 280 -5.83 22.26 -13.49
C GLY A 280 -6.16 20.80 -13.17
N PHE A 281 -7.45 20.42 -13.06
CA PHE A 281 -7.85 19.04 -12.81
C PHE A 281 -7.86 18.22 -14.11
N ARG A 282 -7.69 16.90 -13.97
CA ARG A 282 -7.72 15.89 -15.05
C ARG A 282 -8.36 14.60 -14.53
N SER A 283 -8.54 13.60 -15.40
CA SER A 283 -8.66 12.20 -14.95
C SER A 283 -7.40 11.79 -14.17
N SER A 284 -7.51 10.93 -13.16
CA SER A 284 -6.33 10.43 -12.42
C SER A 284 -5.46 9.55 -13.31
N THR A 285 -4.19 9.95 -13.46
CA THR A 285 -3.20 9.20 -14.26
C THR A 285 -2.92 7.85 -13.62
N LEU A 286 -2.78 7.80 -12.29
CA LEU A 286 -2.50 6.58 -11.56
C LEU A 286 -3.74 5.66 -11.44
N ALA A 287 -4.96 6.21 -11.42
CA ALA A 287 -6.18 5.43 -11.57
C ALA A 287 -6.27 4.77 -12.95
N GLN A 288 -6.02 5.53 -14.02
CA GLN A 288 -6.04 5.00 -15.38
C GLN A 288 -4.98 3.91 -15.60
N LEU A 289 -3.79 4.01 -14.99
CA LEU A 289 -2.79 2.93 -15.00
C LEU A 289 -3.26 1.68 -14.23
N LEU A 290 -3.85 1.84 -13.03
CA LEU A 290 -4.42 0.74 -12.25
C LEU A 290 -5.61 0.04 -12.93
N ASN A 291 -6.32 0.75 -13.81
CA ASN A 291 -7.45 0.24 -14.59
C ASN A 291 -7.06 -0.34 -15.96
N GLN A 292 -5.85 -0.03 -16.45
CA GLN A 292 -5.32 -0.54 -17.73
C GLN A 292 -4.69 -1.94 -17.61
N GLY A 293 -4.29 -2.38 -16.42
CA GLY A 293 -3.81 -3.73 -16.19
C GLY A 293 -3.25 -3.98 -14.79
N GLU A 294 -3.02 -5.24 -14.47
CA GLU A 294 -2.63 -5.70 -13.12
C GLU A 294 -1.18 -5.39 -12.76
N GLN A 295 -0.34 -5.00 -13.73
CA GLN A 295 1.10 -4.78 -13.58
C GLN A 295 1.50 -3.80 -12.45
N TYR A 296 0.60 -2.90 -12.03
CA TYR A 296 0.83 -1.92 -10.95
C TYR A 296 0.17 -2.30 -9.60
N ARG A 297 -0.44 -3.48 -9.49
CA ARG A 297 -1.07 -3.99 -8.27
C ARG A 297 -0.01 -4.49 -7.28
N THR A 298 -0.32 -4.47 -5.99
CA THR A 298 0.68 -4.77 -4.96
C THR A 298 1.07 -6.25 -4.93
N TYR A 299 0.12 -7.18 -5.18
CA TYR A 299 0.42 -8.61 -5.21
C TYR A 299 1.45 -9.00 -6.29
N MET A 300 1.41 -8.35 -7.46
CA MET A 300 2.39 -8.55 -8.53
C MET A 300 3.82 -8.15 -8.12
N TYR A 301 4.01 -7.34 -7.08
CA TYR A 301 5.32 -7.01 -6.51
C TYR A 301 5.69 -7.85 -5.27
N LEU A 302 4.87 -8.85 -4.93
CA LEU A 302 5.12 -9.84 -3.88
C LEU A 302 5.32 -11.27 -4.43
N GLN A 303 4.85 -11.53 -5.65
CA GLN A 303 5.21 -12.74 -6.43
C GLN A 303 6.71 -12.74 -6.77
N PRO A 304 7.32 -13.92 -7.05
CA PRO A 304 8.73 -13.96 -7.42
C PRO A 304 8.97 -13.43 -8.83
N ASP A 305 10.11 -12.77 -9.05
CA ASP A 305 10.61 -12.36 -10.37
C ASP A 305 11.55 -13.44 -10.90
N LEU A 306 11.31 -13.91 -12.12
CA LEU A 306 12.18 -14.89 -12.78
C LEU A 306 13.39 -14.18 -13.39
N ASN A 307 14.55 -14.85 -13.34
CA ASN A 307 15.74 -14.41 -14.07
C ASN A 307 15.53 -14.51 -15.60
N PRO A 308 16.39 -13.91 -16.44
CA PRO A 308 16.20 -13.91 -17.89
C PRO A 308 16.11 -15.31 -18.53
N SER A 309 16.81 -16.32 -17.98
CA SER A 309 16.70 -17.71 -18.43
C SER A 309 15.46 -18.46 -17.92
N GLN A 310 14.69 -17.85 -17.01
CA GLN A 310 13.49 -18.41 -16.36
C GLN A 310 13.73 -19.73 -15.58
N LEU A 311 14.99 -20.07 -15.29
CA LEU A 311 15.38 -21.27 -14.54
C LEU A 311 15.56 -21.02 -13.03
N ALA A 312 15.65 -19.76 -12.60
CA ALA A 312 15.80 -19.40 -11.20
C ALA A 312 15.08 -18.07 -10.88
N PHE A 313 14.80 -17.84 -9.60
CA PHE A 313 14.25 -16.57 -9.13
C PHE A 313 15.36 -15.54 -8.92
N LYS A 314 15.09 -14.31 -9.32
CA LYS A 314 16.00 -13.16 -9.25
C LYS A 314 15.88 -12.38 -7.94
N ASP A 315 14.72 -12.45 -7.28
CA ASP A 315 14.42 -11.73 -6.04
C ASP A 315 14.06 -12.66 -4.85
N LEU A 316 14.31 -13.97 -5.00
CA LEU A 316 14.01 -15.00 -4.00
C LEU A 316 15.16 -16.02 -3.96
N LEU A 317 16.11 -15.82 -3.03
CA LEU A 317 17.31 -16.65 -2.85
C LEU A 317 17.29 -17.32 -1.47
N TRP A 318 17.91 -18.49 -1.33
CA TRP A 318 17.93 -19.24 -0.06
C TRP A 318 19.27 -19.09 0.67
N ASP A 319 19.19 -18.67 1.93
CA ASP A 319 20.30 -18.61 2.88
C ASP A 319 20.33 -19.90 3.72
N ARG A 320 21.45 -20.64 3.60
CA ARG A 320 21.66 -21.92 4.29
C ARG A 320 22.02 -21.75 5.77
N GLU A 321 22.60 -20.62 6.16
CA GLU A 321 23.06 -20.36 7.53
C GLU A 321 21.94 -19.72 8.36
N ALA A 322 21.25 -18.71 7.80
CA ALA A 322 20.05 -18.16 8.42
C ALA A 322 18.85 -19.12 8.37
N CYS A 323 18.91 -20.18 7.55
CA CYS A 323 17.84 -21.15 7.28
C CYS A 323 16.52 -20.44 6.91
N GLY A 324 16.55 -19.71 5.79
CA GLY A 324 15.43 -18.91 5.30
C GLY A 324 15.75 -18.24 3.97
N ILE A 325 14.93 -17.27 3.56
CA ILE A 325 15.27 -16.42 2.42
C ILE A 325 16.39 -15.43 2.76
N GLN A 326 17.24 -15.13 1.78
CA GLN A 326 18.35 -14.19 1.92
C GLN A 326 17.84 -12.75 2.11
N SER A 327 18.53 -11.99 2.97
CA SER A 327 18.33 -10.55 3.14
C SER A 327 18.74 -9.80 1.87
N LEU A 328 17.80 -9.15 1.19
CA LEU A 328 18.06 -8.32 0.01
C LEU A 328 18.14 -6.84 0.42
N PRO A 329 19.34 -6.24 0.57
CA PRO A 329 19.46 -4.79 0.65
C PRO A 329 18.95 -4.14 -0.65
N SER A 330 18.53 -2.88 -0.55
CA SER A 330 18.00 -2.10 -1.66
C SER A 330 18.51 -0.66 -1.58
N ARG A 331 18.94 -0.09 -2.73
CA ARG A 331 19.59 1.23 -2.86
C ARG A 331 18.83 2.34 -2.14
N ILE A 332 17.50 2.24 -2.09
CA ILE A 332 16.65 3.10 -1.29
C ILE A 332 15.77 2.21 -0.40
N SER A 333 15.75 2.49 0.90
CA SER A 333 14.78 1.93 1.85
C SER A 333 14.51 2.96 2.94
N LEU A 334 13.26 3.44 3.05
CA LEU A 334 12.86 4.50 3.98
C LEU A 334 11.40 4.38 4.42
N ILE A 335 11.02 5.12 5.47
CA ILE A 335 9.61 5.34 5.84
C ILE A 335 9.18 6.75 5.43
N LEU A 336 7.96 6.85 4.92
CA LEU A 336 7.33 8.00 4.32
C LEU A 336 6.01 8.28 5.04
N THR A 337 5.99 9.29 5.91
CA THR A 337 4.74 9.71 6.58
C THR A 337 4.06 10.81 5.76
N LEU A 338 2.86 10.55 5.23
CA LEU A 338 1.93 11.58 4.76
C LEU A 338 1.36 12.32 5.98
N TRP A 339 1.44 13.66 6.01
CA TRP A 339 0.96 14.46 7.15
C TRP A 339 -0.37 15.17 6.85
N SER A 340 -0.40 16.00 5.81
CA SER A 340 -1.62 16.71 5.42
C SER A 340 -1.54 17.30 4.02
N CYS A 341 -2.68 17.37 3.35
CA CYS A 341 -2.88 18.19 2.16
C CYS A 341 -3.58 19.49 2.59
N LYS A 342 -3.17 20.65 2.09
CA LYS A 342 -3.72 21.97 2.47
C LYS A 342 -4.10 22.78 1.25
N MET A 343 -5.17 23.57 1.39
CA MET A 343 -5.71 24.47 0.35
C MET A 343 -6.13 23.75 -0.94
N ILE A 344 -6.43 22.45 -0.88
CA ILE A 344 -6.82 21.66 -2.05
C ILE A 344 -8.15 22.23 -2.59
N PRO A 345 -8.24 22.56 -3.90
CA PRO A 345 -9.49 22.95 -4.52
C PRO A 345 -10.52 21.82 -4.47
N LEU A 346 -11.80 22.15 -4.65
CA LEU A 346 -12.87 21.17 -4.68
C LEU A 346 -13.62 21.28 -6.01
N PRO A 347 -14.14 20.16 -6.56
CA PRO A 347 -15.07 20.22 -7.67
C PRO A 347 -16.36 20.97 -7.27
N GLY A 348 -17.11 21.43 -8.29
CA GLY A 348 -18.37 22.16 -8.14
C GLY A 348 -19.54 21.28 -7.69
N ALA A 349 -20.64 21.92 -7.29
CA ALA A 349 -21.77 21.28 -6.60
C ALA A 349 -22.57 20.25 -7.43
N SER A 350 -22.31 20.12 -8.73
CA SER A 350 -22.84 19.06 -9.59
C SER A 350 -22.10 17.71 -9.45
N ILE A 351 -21.02 17.67 -8.67
CA ILE A 351 -20.20 16.50 -8.39
C ILE A 351 -20.24 16.21 -6.88
N GLN A 352 -20.72 15.03 -6.51
CA GLN A 352 -20.63 14.52 -5.13
C GLN A 352 -19.29 13.80 -4.95
N ILE A 353 -18.51 14.29 -3.99
CA ILE A 353 -17.27 13.64 -3.53
C ILE A 353 -17.65 12.41 -2.70
N LEU A 354 -17.13 11.25 -3.09
CA LEU A 354 -17.28 10.00 -2.36
C LEU A 354 -16.06 9.73 -1.47
N SER A 355 -14.85 9.84 -2.02
CA SER A 355 -13.62 9.69 -1.25
C SER A 355 -12.49 10.60 -1.73
N ARG A 356 -11.43 10.66 -0.95
CA ARG A 356 -10.26 11.53 -1.12
C ARG A 356 -9.03 10.76 -0.71
N HIS A 357 -8.00 10.76 -1.54
CA HIS A 357 -6.82 9.92 -1.31
C HIS A 357 -5.59 10.51 -1.97
N VAL A 358 -4.45 9.97 -1.59
CA VAL A 358 -3.18 10.16 -2.31
C VAL A 358 -2.79 8.80 -2.86
N ARG A 359 -2.57 8.73 -4.18
CA ARG A 359 -1.84 7.64 -4.80
C ARG A 359 -0.37 7.99 -4.87
N LEU A 360 0.50 7.03 -4.60
CA LEU A 360 1.93 7.21 -4.72
C LEU A 360 2.63 6.00 -5.33
N CYS A 361 3.68 6.28 -6.09
CA CYS A 361 4.51 5.29 -6.77
C CYS A 361 5.93 5.85 -6.99
N LEU A 362 6.89 4.95 -7.23
CA LEU A 362 8.21 5.31 -7.73
C LEU A 362 8.12 5.67 -9.21
N PHE A 363 8.71 6.81 -9.56
CA PHE A 363 8.62 7.44 -10.87
C PHE A 363 9.94 8.16 -11.19
N ASP A 364 10.41 8.10 -12.43
CA ASP A 364 11.69 8.68 -12.87
C ASP A 364 11.55 9.95 -13.75
N GLY A 365 10.31 10.43 -13.93
CA GLY A 365 9.98 11.50 -14.87
C GLY A 365 9.34 11.03 -16.18
N ALA A 366 9.41 9.74 -16.50
CA ALA A 366 8.86 9.15 -17.73
C ALA A 366 8.04 7.87 -17.50
N LYS A 367 8.42 7.02 -16.54
CA LYS A 367 7.82 5.71 -16.27
C LYS A 367 7.59 5.45 -14.79
N VAL A 368 6.50 4.75 -14.47
CA VAL A 368 6.21 4.22 -13.13
C VAL A 368 6.94 2.88 -12.94
N TRP A 369 7.69 2.75 -11.84
CA TRP A 369 8.58 1.61 -11.55
C TRP A 369 8.06 0.67 -10.45
N SER A 370 7.19 1.13 -9.55
CA SER A 370 6.62 0.33 -8.45
C SER A 370 5.14 0.01 -8.66
N ASN A 371 4.58 -0.80 -7.75
CA ASN A 371 3.14 -0.79 -7.52
C ASN A 371 2.68 0.62 -7.13
N ILE A 372 1.39 0.90 -7.38
CA ILE A 372 0.75 2.16 -7.01
C ILE A 372 0.02 1.93 -5.68
N HIS A 373 0.55 2.51 -4.59
CA HIS A 373 -0.08 2.46 -3.28
C HIS A 373 -1.10 3.61 -3.12
N THR A 374 -2.18 3.38 -2.36
CA THR A 374 -3.28 4.36 -2.17
C THR A 374 -3.54 4.56 -0.68
N VAL A 375 -3.45 5.80 -0.20
CA VAL A 375 -3.78 6.19 1.18
C VAL A 375 -4.98 7.13 1.17
N ARG A 376 -6.07 6.76 1.83
CA ARG A 376 -7.28 7.58 2.00
C ARG A 376 -7.06 8.67 3.05
N ALA A 377 -7.66 9.84 2.82
CA ALA A 377 -7.48 11.02 3.65
C ALA A 377 -8.75 11.37 4.43
N SER A 378 -8.61 11.51 5.75
CA SER A 378 -9.66 12.04 6.63
C SER A 378 -9.82 13.56 6.42
N TRP A 379 -11.02 14.08 6.63
CA TRP A 379 -11.33 15.51 6.45
C TRP A 379 -12.46 15.95 7.38
N LEU A 380 -12.57 17.26 7.63
CA LEU A 380 -13.63 17.85 8.45
C LEU A 380 -14.49 18.80 7.61
N PRO A 381 -15.84 18.79 7.70
CA PRO A 381 -16.70 19.70 6.94
C PRO A 381 -16.36 21.19 7.14
N LYS A 382 -15.96 21.59 8.35
CA LYS A 382 -15.53 22.96 8.67
C LYS A 382 -14.22 23.40 7.99
N ASN A 383 -13.43 22.46 7.46
CA ASN A 383 -12.14 22.71 6.81
C ASN A 383 -11.96 21.77 5.61
N SER A 384 -12.94 21.74 4.71
CA SER A 384 -13.02 20.78 3.61
C SER A 384 -11.87 20.85 2.59
N ARG A 385 -11.04 21.91 2.59
CA ARG A 385 -9.84 22.07 1.77
C ARG A 385 -8.54 21.57 2.44
N THR A 386 -8.63 21.06 3.67
CA THR A 386 -7.52 20.41 4.36
C THR A 386 -7.86 18.93 4.51
N TRP A 387 -6.92 18.07 4.10
CA TRP A 387 -7.02 16.62 4.27
C TRP A 387 -5.90 16.17 5.22
N THR A 388 -6.17 15.19 6.06
CA THR A 388 -5.27 14.72 7.12
C THR A 388 -5.18 13.20 7.09
N PHE A 389 -3.99 12.66 7.32
CA PHE A 389 -3.73 11.21 7.35
C PHE A 389 -3.40 10.81 8.79
N SER A 390 -3.73 9.58 9.19
CA SER A 390 -3.39 9.08 10.52
C SER A 390 -1.91 8.67 10.51
N PRO A 391 -1.02 9.30 11.30
CA PRO A 391 0.43 9.09 11.16
C PRO A 391 0.91 7.74 11.67
N ARG A 392 0.04 6.94 12.30
CA ARG A 392 0.18 5.50 12.52
C ARG A 392 -1.23 4.89 12.56
N VAL A 393 -1.40 3.71 11.97
CA VAL A 393 -2.51 2.79 12.28
C VAL A 393 -2.08 1.83 13.39
N THR A 394 -2.78 1.89 14.52
CA THR A 394 -2.70 0.90 15.61
C THR A 394 -4.09 0.36 15.93
N GLY A 395 -4.17 -0.91 16.33
CA GLY A 395 -5.44 -1.57 16.67
C GLY A 395 -6.47 -1.55 15.52
N ILE A 396 -7.63 -0.98 15.84
CA ILE A 396 -8.92 -1.07 15.11
C ILE A 396 -8.98 -0.18 13.86
N LEU A 397 -8.11 0.83 13.73
CA LEU A 397 -8.18 1.77 12.60
C LEU A 397 -7.81 1.06 11.26
N PRO A 398 -8.58 1.25 10.17
CA PRO A 398 -8.23 0.67 8.87
C PRO A 398 -6.90 1.17 8.29
N SER A 399 -6.07 0.24 7.83
CA SER A 399 -4.78 0.45 7.15
C SER A 399 -4.84 1.39 5.95
N ILE A 400 -5.99 1.48 5.28
CA ILE A 400 -6.20 2.42 4.16
C ILE A 400 -6.10 3.90 4.59
N LEU A 401 -6.17 4.19 5.89
CA LEU A 401 -5.96 5.53 6.48
C LEU A 401 -4.53 5.74 7.02
N ASP A 402 -3.66 4.74 6.90
CA ASP A 402 -2.28 4.77 7.41
C ASP A 402 -1.41 5.70 6.57
N GLY A 403 -1.04 6.84 7.16
CA GLY A 403 -0.12 7.80 6.55
C GLY A 403 1.32 7.29 6.48
N ASP A 404 1.68 6.24 7.23
CA ASP A 404 3.03 5.69 7.31
C ASP A 404 3.28 4.61 6.23
N CYS A 405 3.83 5.00 5.07
CA CYS A 405 4.21 4.08 4.00
C CYS A 405 5.69 3.67 4.12
N PHE A 406 6.04 2.40 3.85
CA PHE A 406 7.41 2.03 3.51
C PHE A 406 7.65 2.21 2.01
N VAL A 407 8.89 2.56 1.63
CA VAL A 407 9.32 2.69 0.22
C VAL A 407 10.67 1.99 0.06
N ARG A 408 10.73 1.02 -0.86
CA ARG A 408 11.97 0.37 -1.32
C ARG A 408 12.18 0.62 -2.81
N SER A 409 13.42 0.89 -3.25
CA SER A 409 13.78 1.00 -4.67
C SER A 409 15.17 0.48 -4.98
N GLY A 410 15.24 -0.54 -5.85
CA GLY A 410 16.48 -0.99 -6.50
C GLY A 410 16.79 -0.25 -7.81
N CYS A 411 16.13 0.89 -8.09
CA CYS A 411 16.33 1.60 -9.35
C CYS A 411 17.65 2.40 -9.34
N HIS A 412 18.46 2.22 -10.38
CA HIS A 412 19.73 2.92 -10.56
C HIS A 412 19.61 4.33 -11.16
N SER A 413 18.43 4.72 -11.67
CA SER A 413 18.19 6.08 -12.19
C SER A 413 18.49 7.15 -11.11
N PRO A 414 19.18 8.26 -11.44
CA PRO A 414 19.35 9.39 -10.52
C PRO A 414 18.08 10.24 -10.43
N GLU A 415 17.24 10.23 -11.45
CA GLU A 415 15.97 10.99 -11.49
C GLU A 415 14.85 10.33 -10.69
N ILE A 416 15.08 9.15 -10.09
CA ILE A 416 14.07 8.40 -9.35
C ILE A 416 13.53 9.22 -8.15
N GLY A 417 12.21 9.25 -8.05
CA GLY A 417 11.49 9.95 -6.99
C GLY A 417 10.16 9.28 -6.66
N ILE A 418 9.48 9.83 -5.67
CA ILE A 418 8.10 9.48 -5.33
C ILE A 418 7.19 10.48 -6.01
N LEU A 419 6.35 9.98 -6.92
CA LEU A 419 5.21 10.72 -7.48
C LEU A 419 4.03 10.57 -6.53
N PHE A 420 3.35 11.69 -6.25
CA PHE A 420 2.10 11.75 -5.49
C PHE A 420 1.01 12.34 -6.39
N GLU A 421 -0.12 11.66 -6.53
CA GLU A 421 -1.32 12.19 -7.18
C GLU A 421 -2.44 12.29 -6.13
N LEU A 422 -3.02 13.48 -5.94
CA LEU A 422 -4.16 13.68 -5.04
C LEU A 422 -5.44 13.36 -5.79
N GLY A 423 -6.04 12.21 -5.50
CA GLY A 423 -7.25 11.74 -6.15
C GLY A 423 -8.53 12.08 -5.37
N VAL A 424 -9.62 12.27 -6.12
CA VAL A 424 -10.99 12.37 -5.60
C VAL A 424 -11.90 11.44 -6.38
N THR A 425 -12.39 10.39 -5.73
CA THR A 425 -13.45 9.52 -6.27
C THR A 425 -14.78 10.25 -6.16
N TYR A 426 -15.56 10.28 -7.24
CA TYR A 426 -16.80 11.04 -7.30
C TYR A 426 -17.94 10.30 -7.99
N ILE A 427 -19.16 10.80 -7.77
CA ILE A 427 -20.33 10.51 -8.58
C ILE A 427 -20.94 11.83 -9.10
N ARG A 428 -21.37 11.83 -10.36
CA ARG A 428 -21.93 13.01 -11.04
C ARG A 428 -23.44 13.06 -10.87
N ASN A 429 -23.93 14.07 -10.14
CA ASN A 429 -25.34 14.18 -9.71
C ASN A 429 -26.35 14.19 -10.88
N SER A 430 -25.92 14.58 -12.08
CA SER A 430 -26.76 14.68 -13.28
C SER A 430 -26.83 13.40 -14.13
N THR A 431 -26.07 12.35 -13.80
CA THR A 431 -25.95 11.12 -14.63
C THR A 431 -25.80 9.83 -13.84
N GLY A 432 -25.38 9.88 -12.57
CA GLY A 432 -24.97 8.70 -11.81
C GLY A 432 -23.59 8.16 -12.21
N GLU A 433 -22.92 8.77 -13.18
CA GLU A 433 -21.58 8.39 -13.65
C GLU A 433 -20.57 8.53 -12.51
N ARG A 434 -19.77 7.47 -12.28
CA ARG A 434 -18.66 7.45 -11.33
C ARG A 434 -17.33 7.58 -12.05
N GLY A 435 -16.39 8.28 -11.43
CA GLY A 435 -15.04 8.45 -11.95
C GLY A 435 -14.08 8.93 -10.88
N GLU A 436 -12.87 9.29 -11.29
CA GLU A 436 -11.86 9.83 -10.39
C GLU A 436 -11.10 11.00 -11.02
N LEU A 437 -10.97 12.10 -10.26
CA LEU A 437 -10.25 13.30 -10.69
C LEU A 437 -8.91 13.41 -9.97
N SER A 438 -7.88 13.79 -10.73
CA SER A 438 -6.65 14.34 -10.21
C SER A 438 -6.88 15.79 -9.76
N CYS A 439 -6.74 16.05 -8.46
CA CYS A 439 -6.75 17.39 -7.87
C CYS A 439 -5.36 18.06 -7.92
N GLY A 440 -4.42 17.47 -8.66
CA GLY A 440 -3.04 17.90 -8.80
C GLY A 440 -2.04 16.89 -8.23
N TRP A 441 -0.79 17.02 -8.66
CA TRP A 441 0.29 16.08 -8.36
C TRP A 441 1.52 16.80 -7.80
N ALA A 442 2.37 16.06 -7.09
CA ALA A 442 3.67 16.52 -6.62
C ALA A 442 4.72 15.42 -6.85
N PHE A 443 5.99 15.82 -7.00
CA PHE A 443 7.10 14.91 -7.18
C PHE A 443 8.22 15.23 -6.19
N LEU A 444 8.73 14.20 -5.51
CA LEU A 444 9.86 14.27 -4.59
C LEU A 444 10.97 13.37 -5.12
N LYS A 445 12.00 13.95 -5.75
CA LYS A 445 13.24 13.23 -6.04
C LYS A 445 13.82 12.64 -4.76
N LEU A 446 14.40 11.45 -4.87
CA LEU A 446 15.01 10.74 -3.74
C LEU A 446 16.52 11.01 -3.62
N PHE A 447 17.15 11.53 -4.67
CA PHE A 447 18.52 12.03 -4.69
C PHE A 447 18.56 13.53 -5.02
N ASP A 448 19.65 14.20 -4.63
CA ASP A 448 19.99 15.53 -5.11
C ASP A 448 20.73 15.47 -6.47
N THR A 449 21.14 16.63 -7.00
CA THR A 449 21.89 16.72 -8.27
C THR A 449 23.31 16.13 -8.22
N ASN A 450 23.79 15.74 -7.04
CA ASN A 450 25.09 15.16 -6.80
C ASN A 450 25.00 13.66 -6.50
N GLY A 451 23.80 13.07 -6.56
CA GLY A 451 23.54 11.66 -6.24
C GLY A 451 23.39 11.36 -4.75
N ILE A 452 23.36 12.37 -3.87
CA ILE A 452 23.26 12.19 -2.42
C ILE A 452 21.78 11.93 -2.03
N PRO A 453 21.48 10.92 -1.19
CA PRO A 453 20.12 10.67 -0.71
C PRO A 453 19.50 11.88 0.01
N MET A 454 18.23 12.15 -0.29
CA MET A 454 17.51 13.28 0.30
C MET A 454 17.29 13.10 1.81
N PRO A 455 17.66 14.09 2.65
CA PRO A 455 17.73 13.91 4.10
C PRO A 455 16.37 13.65 4.75
N ALA A 456 16.37 12.88 5.84
CA ALA A 456 15.17 12.53 6.61
C ALA A 456 14.57 13.72 7.37
N ARG A 457 13.68 14.48 6.70
CA ARG A 457 12.98 15.65 7.25
C ARG A 457 11.56 15.78 6.69
N THR A 458 10.84 16.77 7.20
CA THR A 458 9.55 17.20 6.62
C THR A 458 9.78 18.04 5.37
N TYR A 459 9.12 17.68 4.28
CA TYR A 459 9.04 18.37 3.00
C TYR A 459 7.63 18.95 2.83
N GLU A 460 7.55 20.16 2.27
CA GLU A 460 6.28 20.83 1.97
C GLU A 460 6.22 21.14 0.47
N LEU A 461 5.66 20.17 -0.27
CA LEU A 461 5.64 20.12 -1.72
C LEU A 461 4.52 21.02 -2.27
N THR A 462 4.82 21.78 -3.32
CA THR A 462 3.82 22.50 -4.11
C THR A 462 3.16 21.53 -5.09
N LEU A 463 1.85 21.65 -5.27
CA LEU A 463 1.10 20.83 -6.22
C LEU A 463 1.02 21.51 -7.59
N TYR A 464 1.17 20.71 -8.64
CA TYR A 464 1.01 21.07 -10.04
C TYR A 464 -0.32 20.53 -10.58
N GLY A 465 -0.91 21.23 -11.54
CA GLY A 465 -2.10 20.74 -12.26
C GLY A 465 -1.71 19.87 -13.46
N GLY A 466 -2.71 19.44 -14.22
CA GLY A 466 -2.49 18.53 -15.35
C GLY A 466 -2.12 17.12 -14.91
N THR A 467 -1.64 16.32 -15.85
CA THR A 467 -1.00 15.02 -15.61
C THR A 467 0.47 15.18 -15.23
N PRO A 468 1.13 14.16 -14.64
CA PRO A 468 2.56 14.16 -14.33
C PRO A 468 3.50 14.40 -15.52
N TYR A 469 2.99 14.29 -16.75
CA TYR A 469 3.72 14.51 -18.00
C TYR A 469 3.52 15.93 -18.56
N GLU A 470 2.50 16.66 -18.10
CA GLU A 470 2.27 18.07 -18.44
C GLU A 470 3.20 18.99 -17.62
N ARG A 471 3.73 20.04 -18.26
CA ARG A 471 4.60 21.03 -17.59
C ARG A 471 3.94 22.41 -17.57
N GLY A 472 4.05 23.11 -16.43
CA GLY A 472 3.60 24.50 -16.29
C GLY A 472 2.09 24.69 -16.03
N VAL A 473 1.31 23.62 -15.85
CA VAL A 473 -0.12 23.71 -15.54
C VAL A 473 -0.32 24.01 -14.05
N GLU A 474 -1.06 25.08 -13.74
CA GLU A 474 -1.45 25.41 -12.36
C GLU A 474 -2.74 24.67 -11.95
N VAL A 475 -2.82 24.22 -10.69
CA VAL A 475 -4.02 23.56 -10.13
C VAL A 475 -5.26 24.47 -10.14
N ASP A 476 -5.07 25.75 -9.77
CA ASP A 476 -6.14 26.76 -9.71
C ASP A 476 -5.63 28.16 -10.14
N PRO A 477 -5.74 28.52 -11.43
CA PRO A 477 -5.35 29.83 -11.93
C PRO A 477 -6.19 31.02 -11.39
N SER A 478 -7.21 30.80 -10.56
CA SER A 478 -7.92 31.89 -9.85
C SER A 478 -7.12 32.42 -8.65
N VAL A 479 -6.14 31.63 -8.16
CA VAL A 479 -5.17 32.05 -7.14
C VAL A 479 -4.11 32.97 -7.77
N ALA A 480 -3.60 32.61 -8.96
CA ALA A 480 -2.61 33.39 -9.69
C ALA A 480 -3.17 34.65 -10.37
N ARG A 481 -4.40 34.63 -10.89
CA ARG A 481 -5.02 35.82 -11.56
C ARG A 481 -5.29 37.02 -10.64
N ARG A 482 -4.89 36.98 -9.36
CA ARG A 482 -4.89 38.12 -8.43
C ARG A 482 -3.49 38.77 -8.27
N VAL A 483 -2.58 38.53 -9.20
CA VAL A 483 -1.26 39.18 -9.24
C VAL A 483 -1.41 40.63 -9.72
N ASN A 484 -1.62 41.53 -8.77
CA ASN A 484 -1.10 42.89 -8.85
C ASN A 484 -0.94 43.49 -7.44
N THR A 485 0.12 44.28 -7.22
CA THR A 485 0.55 44.93 -5.97
C THR A 485 1.07 44.04 -4.80
N GLY A 486 2.26 44.37 -4.30
CA GLY A 486 2.70 44.16 -2.89
C GLY A 486 3.34 42.82 -2.50
N VAL A 487 4.55 42.89 -1.92
CA VAL A 487 5.27 41.73 -1.32
C VAL A 487 4.46 41.05 -0.20
N PHE A 488 3.74 41.83 0.63
CA PHE A 488 2.84 41.28 1.64
C PHE A 488 1.64 40.53 1.05
N HIS A 489 1.20 40.88 -0.17
CA HIS A 489 0.17 40.11 -0.87
C HIS A 489 0.76 38.82 -1.44
N GLN A 490 1.98 38.86 -2.00
CA GLN A 490 2.72 37.68 -2.48
C GLN A 490 2.94 36.63 -1.39
N LEU A 491 3.29 37.05 -0.16
CA LEU A 491 3.40 36.15 1.00
C LEU A 491 2.03 35.56 1.41
N ARG A 492 0.93 36.29 1.16
CA ARG A 492 -0.44 35.86 1.43
C ARG A 492 -1.04 34.98 0.33
N THR A 493 -0.55 35.05 -0.92
CA THR A 493 -0.94 34.14 -2.01
C THR A 493 -0.18 32.82 -1.94
N GLN A 494 1.10 32.80 -1.55
CA GLN A 494 1.82 31.54 -1.26
C GLN A 494 1.09 30.69 -0.21
N ARG A 495 0.60 31.32 0.87
CA ARG A 495 -0.23 30.65 1.90
C ARG A 495 -1.60 30.15 1.42
N LYS A 496 -1.99 30.43 0.17
CA LYS A 496 -3.24 29.97 -0.46
C LYS A 496 -3.02 28.91 -1.56
N GLN A 497 -1.78 28.65 -1.98
CA GLN A 497 -1.50 27.62 -2.98
C GLN A 497 -1.77 26.22 -2.40
N PRO A 498 -2.21 25.25 -3.22
CA PRO A 498 -2.38 23.86 -2.79
C PRO A 498 -1.02 23.22 -2.49
N ARG A 499 -0.87 22.58 -1.32
CA ARG A 499 0.41 22.03 -0.84
C ARG A 499 0.23 20.68 -0.12
N LEU A 500 1.22 19.80 -0.28
CA LEU A 500 1.29 18.47 0.33
C LEU A 500 2.45 18.42 1.34
N LEU A 501 2.17 18.02 2.58
CA LEU A 501 3.18 17.84 3.63
C LEU A 501 3.50 16.36 3.79
N VAL A 502 4.78 16.02 3.65
CA VAL A 502 5.34 14.66 3.70
C VAL A 502 6.55 14.67 4.62
N LYS A 503 6.81 13.60 5.38
CA LYS A 503 8.02 13.45 6.21
C LYS A 503 8.76 12.18 5.84
N LEU A 504 10.02 12.32 5.39
CA LEU A 504 10.95 11.21 5.26
C LEU A 504 11.52 10.84 6.65
N ARG A 505 11.66 9.54 6.91
CA ARG A 505 12.30 9.00 8.12
C ARG A 505 13.27 7.88 7.77
N THR A 506 14.38 7.84 8.49
CA THR A 506 15.30 6.70 8.53
C THR A 506 14.62 5.47 9.13
N LEU A 507 15.16 4.30 8.80
CA LEU A 507 14.74 3.01 9.35
C LEU A 507 15.50 2.70 10.64
N ASN A 508 14.83 2.12 11.62
CA ASN A 508 15.51 1.38 12.70
C ASN A 508 15.96 -0.01 12.20
N THR A 509 16.81 -0.69 12.97
CA THR A 509 17.41 -1.97 12.59
C THR A 509 16.35 -3.04 12.31
N THR A 510 15.33 -3.16 13.17
CA THR A 510 14.21 -4.11 12.98
C THR A 510 13.46 -3.86 11.67
N GLN A 511 13.09 -2.61 11.38
CA GLN A 511 12.41 -2.25 10.12
C GLN A 511 13.29 -2.50 8.89
N ARG A 512 14.60 -2.21 8.96
CA ARG A 512 15.54 -2.50 7.88
C ARG A 512 15.62 -4.00 7.60
N ASN A 513 15.77 -4.80 8.65
CA ASN A 513 15.85 -6.26 8.54
C ASN A 513 14.56 -6.85 7.97
N MET A 514 13.39 -6.41 8.46
CA MET A 514 12.09 -6.82 7.91
C MET A 514 11.92 -6.40 6.45
N LEU A 515 12.24 -5.15 6.09
CA LEU A 515 12.13 -4.68 4.72
C LEU A 515 13.03 -5.42 3.75
N ASN A 516 14.24 -5.83 4.18
CA ASN A 516 15.16 -6.60 3.34
C ASN A 516 14.65 -8.01 3.01
N MET A 517 13.65 -8.54 3.74
CA MET A 517 12.96 -9.78 3.38
C MET A 517 11.93 -9.58 2.25
N LEU A 518 11.65 -8.34 1.84
CA LEU A 518 10.76 -8.01 0.72
C LEU A 518 11.56 -7.66 -0.56
N PRO A 519 10.96 -7.81 -1.76
CA PRO A 519 11.60 -7.43 -3.02
C PRO A 519 12.16 -5.99 -3.03
N GLN A 520 13.19 -5.74 -3.84
CA GLN A 520 13.95 -4.49 -3.80
C GLN A 520 13.15 -3.23 -4.20
N THR A 521 12.05 -3.38 -4.94
CA THR A 521 11.23 -2.26 -5.43
C THR A 521 9.75 -2.49 -5.09
N ILE A 522 9.25 -1.85 -4.04
CA ILE A 522 7.86 -2.00 -3.55
C ILE A 522 7.49 -0.84 -2.61
N ILE A 523 6.19 -0.47 -2.59
CA ILE A 523 5.59 0.47 -1.64
C ILE A 523 4.41 -0.20 -0.92
N GLY A 524 4.21 0.08 0.37
CA GLY A 524 3.02 -0.33 1.10
C GLY A 524 2.86 0.38 2.45
N SER A 525 1.74 0.17 3.13
CA SER A 525 1.55 0.63 4.51
C SER A 525 2.50 -0.10 5.46
N SER A 526 3.07 0.63 6.41
CA SER A 526 3.98 0.09 7.42
C SER A 526 3.27 -0.91 8.35
N SER A 527 1.96 -0.74 8.55
CA SER A 527 1.14 -1.67 9.33
C SER A 527 1.08 -3.09 8.73
N HIS A 528 1.25 -3.23 7.41
CA HIS A 528 1.25 -4.54 6.73
C HIS A 528 2.61 -5.24 6.72
N LEU A 529 3.71 -4.55 7.05
CA LEU A 529 5.07 -5.07 6.93
C LEU A 529 5.27 -6.47 7.56
N PRO A 530 4.78 -6.78 8.78
CA PRO A 530 4.91 -8.12 9.35
C PRO A 530 4.21 -9.20 8.51
N VAL A 531 2.99 -8.94 8.06
CA VAL A 531 2.16 -9.86 7.27
C VAL A 531 2.80 -10.15 5.91
N LEU A 532 3.38 -9.13 5.28
CA LEU A 532 4.10 -9.26 4.01
C LEU A 532 5.41 -10.06 4.15
N VAL A 533 6.13 -9.89 5.26
CA VAL A 533 7.38 -10.63 5.53
C VAL A 533 7.09 -12.12 5.77
N TYR A 534 6.09 -12.47 6.58
CA TYR A 534 5.71 -13.88 6.76
C TYR A 534 5.23 -14.52 5.45
N TYR A 535 4.43 -13.81 4.64
CA TYR A 535 4.08 -14.28 3.29
C TYR A 535 5.32 -14.59 2.44
N ARG A 536 6.27 -13.65 2.37
CA ARG A 536 7.46 -13.79 1.52
C ARG A 536 8.43 -14.85 2.02
N GLN A 537 8.52 -15.07 3.34
CA GLN A 537 9.27 -16.17 3.94
C GLN A 537 8.65 -17.54 3.59
N ILE A 538 7.33 -17.71 3.80
CA ILE A 538 6.62 -18.97 3.48
C ILE A 538 6.69 -19.28 1.98
N LEU A 539 6.53 -18.26 1.12
CA LEU A 539 6.75 -18.38 -0.33
C LEU A 539 8.17 -18.90 -0.64
N GLY A 540 9.17 -18.47 0.12
CA GLY A 540 10.55 -18.96 0.04
C GLY A 540 10.73 -20.41 0.49
N ASP A 541 10.21 -20.79 1.65
CA ASP A 541 10.23 -22.19 2.12
C ASP A 541 9.63 -23.14 1.06
N VAL A 542 8.43 -22.81 0.59
CA VAL A 542 7.66 -23.64 -0.34
C VAL A 542 8.34 -23.73 -1.72
N LEU A 543 8.91 -22.64 -2.22
CA LEU A 543 9.56 -22.63 -3.55
C LEU A 543 11.00 -23.17 -3.56
N LEU A 544 11.77 -23.02 -2.47
CA LEU A 544 13.21 -23.28 -2.45
C LEU A 544 13.65 -24.44 -1.54
N LYS A 545 12.87 -24.78 -0.51
CA LYS A 545 13.24 -25.78 0.52
C LYS A 545 12.35 -27.03 0.46
N GLU A 546 11.05 -26.88 0.23
CA GLU A 546 10.10 -28.02 0.22
C GLU A 546 10.05 -28.76 -1.13
N ARG A 547 10.40 -28.07 -2.23
CA ARG A 547 10.40 -28.66 -3.58
C ARG A 547 11.60 -29.55 -3.81
N LYS A 548 11.33 -30.79 -4.24
CA LYS A 548 12.35 -31.81 -4.63
C LYS A 548 13.30 -31.36 -5.75
N SER A 549 12.88 -30.40 -6.59
CA SER A 549 13.71 -29.80 -7.65
C SER A 549 13.18 -28.42 -8.01
N MET A 550 14.10 -27.47 -8.23
CA MET A 550 13.79 -26.13 -8.75
C MET A 550 13.34 -26.14 -10.21
N GLN A 551 13.63 -27.22 -10.97
CA GLN A 551 13.15 -27.40 -12.34
C GLN A 551 11.73 -27.98 -12.44
N ASN A 552 11.12 -28.41 -11.33
CA ASN A 552 9.77 -28.98 -11.35
C ASN A 552 8.68 -27.89 -11.43
N SER A 553 7.86 -27.91 -12.48
CA SER A 553 6.72 -27.01 -12.69
C SER A 553 5.39 -27.50 -12.10
N ASP A 554 5.40 -28.56 -11.27
CA ASP A 554 4.19 -29.06 -10.59
C ASP A 554 3.42 -27.96 -9.82
N LEU A 555 2.09 -28.03 -9.94
CA LEU A 555 1.15 -27.16 -9.22
C LEU A 555 1.23 -27.37 -7.70
N ILE A 556 1.35 -26.28 -6.95
CA ILE A 556 1.65 -26.33 -5.51
C ILE A 556 0.36 -26.24 -4.69
N CYS A 557 0.08 -27.26 -3.89
CA CYS A 557 -1.09 -27.30 -2.99
C CYS A 557 -0.85 -26.47 -1.71
N HIS A 558 -0.92 -25.15 -1.80
CA HIS A 558 -0.75 -24.24 -0.66
C HIS A 558 -1.77 -23.08 -0.67
N PRO A 559 -2.91 -23.19 0.06
CA PRO A 559 -4.04 -22.25 -0.09
C PRO A 559 -3.71 -20.80 0.31
N LEU A 560 -2.78 -20.62 1.25
CA LEU A 560 -2.25 -19.29 1.57
C LEU A 560 -1.61 -18.64 0.33
N LEU A 561 -0.69 -19.32 -0.37
CA LEU A 561 -0.02 -18.75 -1.54
C LEU A 561 -0.98 -18.50 -2.71
N ALA A 562 -1.93 -19.41 -2.93
CA ALA A 562 -2.97 -19.28 -3.94
C ALA A 562 -3.91 -18.08 -3.69
N THR A 563 -4.32 -17.85 -2.43
CA THR A 563 -5.34 -16.83 -2.11
C THR A 563 -4.80 -15.48 -1.63
N PHE A 564 -3.52 -15.37 -1.25
CA PHE A 564 -2.89 -14.12 -0.82
C PHE A 564 -2.92 -12.99 -1.88
N PRO A 565 -2.77 -13.25 -3.20
CA PRO A 565 -2.90 -12.20 -4.21
C PRO A 565 -4.26 -11.50 -4.16
N ARG A 566 -5.33 -12.29 -3.99
CA ARG A 566 -6.71 -11.79 -3.84
C ARG A 566 -6.94 -11.11 -2.49
N LEU A 567 -6.26 -11.54 -1.43
CA LEU A 567 -6.27 -10.85 -0.12
C LEU A 567 -5.68 -9.43 -0.22
N MET A 568 -4.62 -9.23 -0.99
CA MET A 568 -3.99 -7.91 -1.15
C MET A 568 -4.89 -6.84 -1.78
N GLU A 569 -5.93 -7.25 -2.50
CA GLU A 569 -6.97 -6.36 -3.05
C GLU A 569 -8.19 -6.22 -2.10
N GLN A 570 -8.15 -6.79 -0.89
CA GLN A 570 -9.20 -6.73 0.14
C GLN A 570 -8.62 -6.16 1.46
N PRO A 571 -8.41 -4.83 1.56
CA PRO A 571 -7.65 -4.22 2.66
C PRO A 571 -8.27 -4.43 4.05
N ASP A 572 -9.59 -4.58 4.14
CA ASP A 572 -10.33 -4.86 5.38
C ASP A 572 -10.16 -6.30 5.89
N ILE A 573 -10.07 -7.28 4.99
CA ILE A 573 -9.71 -8.67 5.34
C ILE A 573 -8.21 -8.74 5.69
N LEU A 574 -7.36 -7.96 5.01
CA LEU A 574 -5.94 -7.84 5.34
C LEU A 574 -5.73 -7.20 6.73
N ASP A 575 -6.52 -6.19 7.10
CA ASP A 575 -6.56 -5.62 8.46
C ASP A 575 -7.05 -6.61 9.51
N ALA A 576 -8.03 -7.46 9.18
CA ALA A 576 -8.46 -8.54 10.05
C ALA A 576 -7.33 -9.56 10.30
N LEU A 577 -6.60 -9.96 9.25
CA LEU A 577 -5.43 -10.82 9.37
C LEU A 577 -4.30 -10.16 10.18
N ARG A 578 -3.98 -8.89 9.89
CA ARG A 578 -2.98 -8.09 10.64
C ARG A 578 -3.31 -8.04 12.13
N SER A 579 -4.57 -7.79 12.46
CA SER A 579 -5.03 -7.62 13.85
C SER A 579 -5.04 -8.95 14.61
N GLY A 580 -5.57 -10.03 14.00
CA GLY A 580 -5.55 -11.36 14.60
C GLY A 580 -4.15 -11.97 14.69
N TRP A 581 -3.24 -11.63 13.76
CA TRP A 581 -1.83 -11.99 13.90
C TRP A 581 -1.18 -11.25 15.07
N ALA A 582 -1.35 -9.94 15.20
CA ALA A 582 -0.78 -9.17 16.31
C ALA A 582 -1.30 -9.65 17.69
N GLU A 583 -2.59 -9.98 17.80
CA GLU A 583 -3.17 -10.62 18.98
C GLU A 583 -2.52 -11.98 19.26
N LYS A 584 -2.40 -12.83 18.24
CA LYS A 584 -1.82 -14.16 18.39
C LYS A 584 -0.33 -14.10 18.75
N GLU A 585 0.43 -13.22 18.12
CA GLU A 585 1.83 -12.96 18.44
C GLU A 585 1.99 -12.41 19.86
N ASN A 586 1.14 -11.49 20.32
CA ASN A 586 1.19 -10.99 21.70
C ASN A 586 0.86 -12.07 22.75
N SER A 587 0.09 -13.11 22.40
CA SER A 587 -0.17 -14.26 23.29
C SER A 587 1.01 -15.23 23.47
N MET A 588 2.07 -15.14 22.65
CA MET A 588 3.17 -16.12 22.63
C MET A 588 4.30 -15.81 23.62
N LYS A 589 4.90 -16.88 24.15
CA LYS A 589 6.08 -16.82 25.04
C LYS A 589 7.33 -16.38 24.27
N ARG A 590 8.28 -15.75 24.97
CA ARG A 590 9.60 -15.36 24.41
C ARG A 590 10.39 -16.54 23.79
N SER A 591 10.14 -17.78 24.22
CA SER A 591 10.71 -18.99 23.62
C SER A 591 10.07 -19.34 22.27
N GLU A 592 8.73 -19.24 22.19
CA GLU A 592 7.95 -19.53 20.98
C GLU A 592 8.27 -18.51 19.88
N LYS A 593 8.42 -17.21 20.25
CA LYS A 593 8.83 -16.14 19.33
C LYS A 593 10.23 -16.27 18.73
N ARG A 594 11.10 -17.11 19.30
CA ARG A 594 12.47 -17.36 18.81
C ARG A 594 12.53 -18.49 17.78
N ASP A 595 11.51 -19.33 17.71
CA ASP A 595 11.42 -20.41 16.74
C ASP A 595 10.77 -19.92 15.45
N LYS A 596 11.61 -19.68 14.43
CA LYS A 596 11.17 -19.22 13.10
C LYS A 596 10.14 -20.16 12.46
N GLU A 597 10.26 -21.47 12.69
CA GLU A 597 9.39 -22.47 12.08
C GLU A 597 8.04 -22.51 12.79
N PHE A 598 8.03 -22.46 14.13
CA PHE A 598 6.81 -22.26 14.91
C PHE A 598 6.05 -20.99 14.52
N MET A 599 6.75 -19.86 14.36
CA MET A 599 6.12 -18.58 14.01
C MET A 599 5.46 -18.61 12.63
N LYS A 600 6.11 -19.18 11.60
CA LYS A 600 5.51 -19.39 10.27
C LYS A 600 4.28 -20.29 10.32
N ASN A 601 4.36 -21.43 11.00
CA ASN A 601 3.23 -22.36 11.13
C ASN A 601 2.06 -21.74 11.91
N ALA A 602 2.35 -20.93 12.95
CA ALA A 602 1.33 -20.16 13.64
C ALA A 602 0.68 -19.11 12.75
N PHE A 603 1.45 -18.42 11.89
CA PHE A 603 0.91 -17.45 10.92
C PHE A 603 -0.01 -18.13 9.89
N ILE A 604 0.38 -19.30 9.38
CA ILE A 604 -0.46 -20.14 8.51
C ILE A 604 -1.77 -20.52 9.22
N HIS A 605 -1.72 -20.93 10.49
CA HIS A 605 -2.93 -21.21 11.27
C HIS A 605 -3.82 -19.97 11.47
N VAL A 606 -3.27 -18.77 11.70
CA VAL A 606 -4.06 -17.53 11.78
C VAL A 606 -4.69 -17.19 10.43
N TYR A 607 -3.95 -17.37 9.32
CA TYR A 607 -4.48 -17.17 7.97
C TYR A 607 -5.70 -18.05 7.67
N HIS A 608 -5.62 -19.35 7.99
CA HIS A 608 -6.73 -20.30 7.81
C HIS A 608 -7.90 -20.08 8.78
N ASN A 609 -7.69 -19.41 9.91
CA ASN A 609 -8.76 -19.04 10.83
C ASN A 609 -9.41 -17.69 10.52
N ILE A 610 -8.75 -16.79 9.77
CA ILE A 610 -9.25 -15.43 9.52
C ILE A 610 -9.40 -15.12 8.03
N ALA A 611 -8.31 -15.06 7.27
CA ALA A 611 -8.33 -14.57 5.90
C ALA A 611 -9.08 -15.52 4.96
N TYR A 612 -8.76 -16.82 5.00
CA TYR A 612 -9.34 -17.79 4.07
C TYR A 612 -10.88 -17.93 4.21
N PRO A 613 -11.48 -18.08 5.40
CA PRO A 613 -12.95 -18.13 5.54
C PRO A 613 -13.67 -16.84 5.13
N LEU A 614 -13.05 -15.67 5.32
CA LEU A 614 -13.63 -14.38 4.93
C LEU A 614 -13.62 -14.17 3.41
N LEU A 615 -12.58 -14.64 2.72
CA LEU A 615 -12.48 -14.53 1.26
C LEU A 615 -13.56 -15.36 0.54
N GLU A 616 -13.97 -16.50 1.09
CA GLU A 616 -14.99 -17.41 0.53
C GLU A 616 -16.37 -17.32 1.19
N SER A 617 -16.60 -16.35 2.07
CA SER A 617 -17.94 -16.07 2.58
C SER A 617 -18.81 -15.43 1.49
N THR A 618 -20.07 -15.87 1.34
CA THR A 618 -21.05 -15.16 0.50
C THR A 618 -21.81 -14.07 1.27
N VAL A 619 -21.58 -13.95 2.58
CA VAL A 619 -22.19 -12.92 3.44
C VAL A 619 -21.45 -11.58 3.28
N LEU A 620 -20.14 -11.63 2.98
CA LEU A 620 -19.31 -10.47 2.76
C LEU A 620 -19.56 -9.90 1.34
N GLN A 621 -20.30 -8.80 1.26
CA GLN A 621 -20.55 -8.06 0.01
C GLN A 621 -19.25 -7.70 -0.72
N GLU A 622 -19.26 -7.62 -2.05
CA GLU A 622 -18.10 -7.21 -2.85
C GLU A 622 -17.49 -5.87 -2.39
N SER A 623 -16.17 -5.78 -2.37
CA SER A 623 -15.48 -4.56 -1.92
C SER A 623 -15.64 -3.43 -2.94
N LYS A 624 -16.44 -2.42 -2.58
CA LYS A 624 -16.63 -1.19 -3.34
C LYS A 624 -15.96 -0.04 -2.60
N GLY A 625 -14.71 0.23 -2.97
CA GLY A 625 -13.96 1.35 -2.41
C GLY A 625 -14.68 2.69 -2.65
N ALA A 626 -14.66 3.55 -1.63
CA ALA A 626 -15.37 4.84 -1.58
C ALA A 626 -16.89 4.74 -1.38
N GLU A 627 -17.39 3.65 -0.80
CA GLU A 627 -18.76 3.54 -0.29
C GLU A 627 -18.74 3.32 1.23
N ASP A 628 -18.75 4.41 2.01
CA ASP A 628 -18.69 4.35 3.49
C ASP A 628 -19.75 3.43 4.11
N GLU A 629 -20.94 3.30 3.49
CA GLU A 629 -22.01 2.39 3.92
C GLU A 629 -21.66 0.91 3.68
N THR A 630 -21.16 0.57 2.48
CA THR A 630 -20.74 -0.79 2.09
C THR A 630 -19.51 -1.23 2.88
N GLU A 631 -18.55 -0.32 3.07
CA GLU A 631 -17.35 -0.57 3.88
C GLU A 631 -17.70 -0.76 5.36
N ALA A 632 -18.62 0.05 5.92
CA ALA A 632 -19.11 -0.15 7.29
C ALA A 632 -19.98 -1.43 7.44
N ALA A 633 -20.67 -1.87 6.39
CA ALA A 633 -21.39 -3.15 6.38
C ALA A 633 -20.42 -4.34 6.39
N ARG A 634 -19.41 -4.34 5.50
CA ARG A 634 -18.33 -5.35 5.49
C ARG A 634 -17.58 -5.39 6.83
N TRP A 635 -17.23 -4.24 7.39
CA TRP A 635 -16.53 -4.18 8.69
C TRP A 635 -17.35 -4.80 9.83
N LYS A 636 -18.68 -4.62 9.86
CA LYS A 636 -19.55 -5.28 10.86
C LYS A 636 -19.54 -6.80 10.74
N VAL A 637 -19.59 -7.34 9.52
CA VAL A 637 -19.50 -8.78 9.27
C VAL A 637 -18.15 -9.33 9.72
N ILE A 638 -17.05 -8.64 9.39
CA ILE A 638 -15.68 -9.02 9.79
C ILE A 638 -15.52 -8.97 11.32
N ALA A 639 -16.01 -7.91 11.99
CA ALA A 639 -15.91 -7.76 13.45
C ALA A 639 -16.71 -8.84 14.20
N GLU A 640 -17.91 -9.17 13.73
CA GLU A 640 -18.74 -10.24 14.31
C GLU A 640 -18.11 -11.62 14.09
N PHE A 641 -17.54 -11.90 12.91
CA PHE A 641 -16.77 -13.11 12.65
C PHE A 641 -15.55 -13.24 13.58
N LEU A 642 -14.78 -12.16 13.77
CA LEU A 642 -13.64 -12.15 14.69
C LEU A 642 -14.07 -12.39 16.15
N ARG A 643 -15.21 -11.79 16.58
CA ARG A 643 -15.81 -12.03 17.91
C ARG A 643 -16.17 -13.51 18.10
N GLN A 644 -16.90 -14.10 17.15
CA GLN A 644 -17.27 -15.52 17.21
C GLN A 644 -16.04 -16.45 17.22
N ASN A 645 -15.01 -16.14 16.44
CA ASN A 645 -13.77 -16.94 16.41
C ASN A 645 -13.00 -16.89 17.74
N ARG A 646 -12.97 -15.74 18.44
CA ARG A 646 -12.40 -15.63 19.79
C ARG A 646 -13.17 -16.50 20.79
N GLU A 647 -14.49 -16.34 20.83
CA GLU A 647 -15.40 -17.05 21.74
C GLU A 647 -15.41 -18.58 21.55
N LYS A 648 -15.19 -19.03 20.31
CA LYS A 648 -15.30 -20.46 19.93
C LYS A 648 -13.96 -21.09 19.51
N HIS A 649 -12.86 -20.38 19.78
CA HIS A 649 -11.48 -20.81 19.57
C HIS A 649 -11.12 -21.26 18.14
N GLY A 650 -11.72 -20.63 17.13
CA GLY A 650 -11.35 -20.81 15.72
C GLY A 650 -12.52 -20.76 14.73
N SER A 651 -12.19 -20.80 13.43
CA SER A 651 -13.13 -20.67 12.32
C SER A 651 -14.05 -21.88 12.11
N GLN A 652 -13.77 -23.01 12.77
CA GLN A 652 -14.53 -24.26 12.56
C GLN A 652 -16.02 -24.10 12.83
N HIS A 653 -16.42 -23.36 13.88
CA HIS A 653 -17.85 -23.09 14.10
C HIS A 653 -18.44 -22.23 12.96
N PHE A 654 -17.69 -21.25 12.45
CA PHE A 654 -18.20 -20.40 11.37
C PHE A 654 -18.42 -21.23 10.09
N LEU A 655 -17.40 -22.00 9.68
CA LEU A 655 -17.39 -22.85 8.49
C LEU A 655 -18.43 -24.00 8.51
N LEU A 656 -18.79 -24.47 9.71
CA LEU A 656 -19.75 -25.58 9.89
C LEU A 656 -21.16 -25.10 10.29
N SER A 657 -21.40 -23.79 10.37
CA SER A 657 -22.72 -23.24 10.69
C SER A 657 -23.65 -23.30 9.46
N PRO A 658 -24.89 -23.82 9.57
CA PRO A 658 -25.83 -23.83 8.45
C PRO A 658 -26.27 -22.43 8.01
N ASP A 659 -26.11 -21.42 8.88
CA ASP A 659 -26.45 -20.02 8.59
C ASP A 659 -25.37 -19.30 7.76
N ASN A 660 -24.14 -19.84 7.71
CA ASN A 660 -23.00 -19.23 7.02
C ASN A 660 -22.79 -19.87 5.64
N LEU A 661 -23.34 -19.24 4.61
CA LEU A 661 -23.13 -19.68 3.24
C LEU A 661 -21.72 -19.30 2.75
N HIS A 662 -21.09 -20.27 2.11
CA HIS A 662 -19.78 -20.19 1.47
C HIS A 662 -19.91 -20.45 -0.03
N LYS A 663 -18.95 -19.98 -0.82
CA LYS A 663 -18.88 -20.30 -2.25
C LYS A 663 -18.64 -21.81 -2.43
N PRO A 664 -19.10 -22.41 -3.55
CA PRO A 664 -18.70 -23.77 -3.90
C PRO A 664 -17.18 -23.85 -4.04
N PHE A 665 -16.56 -24.83 -3.38
CA PHE A 665 -15.11 -25.01 -3.38
C PHE A 665 -14.55 -25.17 -4.80
N ASP A 666 -13.59 -24.32 -5.16
CA ASP A 666 -12.83 -24.43 -6.40
C ASP A 666 -11.39 -24.88 -6.10
N ILE A 667 -10.84 -25.77 -6.94
CA ILE A 667 -9.47 -26.28 -6.74
C ILE A 667 -8.41 -25.18 -6.86
N SER A 668 -8.69 -24.09 -7.60
CA SER A 668 -7.83 -22.90 -7.67
C SER A 668 -7.63 -22.21 -6.31
N GLU A 669 -8.52 -22.39 -5.33
CA GLU A 669 -8.33 -21.87 -3.96
C GLU A 669 -7.13 -22.48 -3.24
N ILE A 670 -6.74 -23.70 -3.61
CA ILE A 670 -5.63 -24.43 -2.98
C ILE A 670 -4.41 -24.55 -3.90
N THR A 671 -4.56 -24.23 -5.18
CA THR A 671 -3.57 -24.44 -6.23
C THR A 671 -2.81 -23.16 -6.55
N TYR A 672 -1.54 -23.11 -6.15
CA TYR A 672 -0.60 -22.05 -6.51
C TYR A 672 0.23 -22.47 -7.72
N ASP A 673 -0.02 -21.83 -8.86
CA ASP A 673 0.85 -21.88 -10.04
C ASP A 673 1.87 -20.73 -9.95
N PHE A 674 3.14 -21.08 -9.67
CA PHE A 674 4.20 -20.09 -9.58
C PHE A 674 4.68 -19.60 -10.96
N LEU A 675 4.40 -20.31 -12.06
CA LEU A 675 4.79 -19.89 -13.41
C LEU A 675 3.79 -18.91 -14.03
N ASP A 676 2.51 -18.99 -13.66
CA ASP A 676 1.53 -17.94 -14.03
C ASP A 676 1.65 -16.71 -13.10
N ALA A 677 1.82 -16.94 -11.79
CA ALA A 677 1.97 -15.86 -10.82
C ALA A 677 3.32 -15.11 -10.90
N ALA A 678 4.41 -15.76 -11.30
CA ALA A 678 5.73 -15.12 -11.36
C ALA A 678 5.79 -13.96 -12.37
N LYS A 679 6.53 -12.93 -11.99
CA LYS A 679 6.96 -11.90 -12.95
C LYS A 679 7.92 -12.52 -13.97
N LYS A 680 7.44 -12.62 -15.19
CA LYS A 680 8.28 -12.84 -16.38
C LYS A 680 8.91 -11.50 -16.73
N SER A 681 10.16 -11.29 -16.32
CA SER A 681 10.95 -10.13 -16.72
C SER A 681 10.91 -10.00 -18.25
N THR A 682 10.25 -8.95 -18.77
CA THR A 682 10.14 -8.72 -20.21
C THR A 682 11.53 -8.49 -20.79
N VAL A 683 12.03 -9.47 -21.54
CA VAL A 683 13.32 -9.38 -22.21
C VAL A 683 13.23 -8.29 -23.27
N LEU A 684 13.91 -7.17 -23.01
CA LEU A 684 14.21 -6.15 -24.00
C LEU A 684 15.45 -6.63 -24.78
N LEU A 685 15.20 -7.44 -25.81
CA LEU A 685 16.08 -7.69 -26.95
C LEU A 685 15.72 -6.70 -28.06
#